data_AF-A0A9P5ZVF0-F1
#
_entry.id   AF-A0A9P5ZVF0-F1
#
_cell.length_a   1.000
_cell.length_b   1.000
_cell.length_c   1.000
_cell.angle_alpha   90.00
_cell.angle_beta   90.00
_cell.angle_gamma   90.00
#
_symmetry.space_group_name_H-M   'P 1'
#
loop_
_entity.id
_entity.type
_entity.pdbx_description
1 polymer ?
#
loop_
_entity_poly.entity_id
_entity_poly.type
_entity_poly.pdbx_seq_one_letter_code
_entity_poly.pdbx_strand_id
1 'polypeptide(L)'
;MSSKAIREYDAKLLLAYWLERAPPVDASAKASPNFVYPSPKVAQISWDPETNTITPDTKLPQWVFTTKLVAKPDQLIKRRGKAGLLALNKTWDEAREWVSARAGKPQKVESITGTLNTFIVEPFLPHPSHTEYYVCINSAREGDNILFTHEGGVDVGDVDAKALVLQIPVNAPFPDRATIASTLLKFVPAEKRETLVDFLVRLYSVYVDLHFAYLEINPLICLDAVDGGQPTIHYLDMAAKLDQTAESICGPKWAIARDTSVYEPSASAATSKGKINSDRGPPMVWPAPFGRDLTKEEAYIQKLDASTGASLKLTVLNPEGRIWTMVAGGGASVVYSDAIAAHGFAHELANYGEYSGAPTEGQTYEYAKTIIDLITRGTPNPKGKLLIIGGGIANFTNVAATFKGIIRALKESKAGLIAHGVKIYVRRGGPNYQEGLKAMRLLGESLGVPIKVYGPDTHITEIVPLALGIPPKNKGAIPQSVPATAPGSPSQKAGTIPEPEPTAAVGAIHPDGERTQPGDQIVHFDTTSIKQRPSYRPFDASTRSFVYGLQPRAIQGMLDFDYSCGRDVPSVAAMIYPFGGHHIQKFYWGTKEALLPVYTSLEEAVKKHPDVDVIVNFASSRSVYSSTLEALNFPQLRSIALIAEGVPERHAREILHLAKQKGVLIIGPATVGGIKPGCFRIGNSGGMMDNIIASKLYRPGSIGYVSKSGGMSNELNNILSIYTNGTYEGIAIGGDRYPGSTFIDHLLRYEEDPECKMLVLLGEVGGIEEYRVIDAVKKGIIRKPIVAWAIGTCAKMFTTEVQFGHAGSMANSDMETADAKNRAMRAAGFVVPETFEDLPYVLKETYDSLVAQGTIKPQPEREPPVIPMDYKWAQELGLIRKPAAFISTISDERGQELIYAGMRISDVFRDEIGLGGVVSLLWFKRRLPPWATKFIEMVLMLTADHGPAVSGAMNTIVATRAGKDLISSLASGLLTIGSRFGGALDEAAAMFSSARDTGLTPREFVDNSRKANKLISGIGHKIKSVNNPDLRVELVKEYVRKNFPSHSLLDYALAVEKVTTAKKDTLILNVDGCIAVCFVDLLRDSGAFTPEEADEYIKIGTLNGLFVLGRSIGFIGHHLDQKRLRAPLYRHPADDIFINMADVAQPRVLGRMS
;
A
#
# COMPACT_ATOMS: atom_id res chain seq x y z
N MET A 1 10.09 6.20 6.63
CA MET A 1 9.74 7.64 6.67
C MET A 1 10.20 8.19 8.03
N SER A 2 10.67 9.43 8.14
CA SER A 2 11.33 9.92 9.38
C SER A 2 11.15 11.43 9.59
N SER A 3 11.55 11.93 10.75
CA SER A 3 11.81 13.37 10.94
C SER A 3 12.80 13.89 9.88
N LYS A 4 12.38 14.93 9.16
CA LYS A 4 13.15 15.53 8.05
C LYS A 4 13.35 17.01 8.26
N ALA A 5 14.56 17.47 7.93
CA ALA A 5 14.90 18.88 7.96
C ALA A 5 14.13 19.65 6.90
N ILE A 6 13.76 20.88 7.23
CA ILE A 6 13.18 21.86 6.31
C ILE A 6 14.11 23.07 6.20
N ARG A 7 13.93 23.86 5.15
CA ARG A 7 14.69 25.09 4.95
C ARG A 7 14.36 26.12 6.02
N GLU A 8 15.30 27.01 6.29
CA GLU A 8 15.10 28.11 7.24
C GLU A 8 13.95 29.03 6.78
N TYR A 9 13.86 29.26 5.46
CA TYR A 9 12.77 29.99 4.84
C TYR A 9 11.39 29.42 5.20
N ASP A 10 11.19 28.11 4.96
CA ASP A 10 9.92 27.45 5.21
C ASP A 10 9.59 27.45 6.71
N ALA A 11 10.61 27.19 7.55
CA ALA A 11 10.46 27.17 9.00
C ALA A 11 9.98 28.54 9.53
N LYS A 12 10.62 29.65 9.10
CA LYS A 12 10.28 31.01 9.57
C LYS A 12 8.87 31.40 9.22
N LEU A 13 8.42 31.06 8.01
CA LEU A 13 7.05 31.34 7.57
C LEU A 13 6.02 30.49 8.32
N LEU A 14 6.29 29.21 8.58
CA LEU A 14 5.44 28.39 9.45
C LEU A 14 5.27 29.02 10.82
N LEU A 15 6.39 29.38 11.47
CA LEU A 15 6.33 29.97 12.80
C LEU A 15 5.58 31.30 12.79
N ALA A 16 5.88 32.19 11.84
CA ALA A 16 5.22 33.49 11.71
C ALA A 16 3.70 33.37 11.61
N TYR A 17 3.21 32.47 10.75
CA TYR A 17 1.78 32.30 10.54
C TYR A 17 1.08 31.67 11.74
N TRP A 18 1.68 30.61 12.30
CA TRP A 18 1.05 29.79 13.32
C TRP A 18 1.26 30.29 14.75
N LEU A 19 2.21 31.18 15.04
CA LEU A 19 2.43 31.72 16.40
C LEU A 19 1.21 32.47 16.96
N GLU A 20 0.41 33.08 16.09
CA GLU A 20 -0.86 33.73 16.43
C GLU A 20 -2.04 32.75 16.44
N ARG A 21 -1.96 31.66 15.67
CA ARG A 21 -3.13 30.83 15.27
C ARG A 21 -3.15 29.43 15.86
N ALA A 22 -2.01 28.92 16.32
CA ALA A 22 -1.92 27.59 16.90
C ALA A 22 -2.79 27.53 18.17
N PRO A 23 -3.60 26.48 18.34
CA PRO A 23 -4.36 26.31 19.56
C PRO A 23 -3.40 26.16 20.75
N PRO A 24 -3.77 26.65 21.95
CA PRO A 24 -2.96 26.41 23.14
C PRO A 24 -2.82 24.89 23.37
N VAL A 25 -1.60 24.45 23.70
CA VAL A 25 -1.30 23.02 23.89
C VAL A 25 -2.15 22.37 24.99
N ASP A 26 -2.55 23.14 26.00
CA ASP A 26 -3.47 22.73 27.05
C ASP A 26 -4.13 23.97 27.70
N ALA A 27 -5.02 23.76 28.68
CA ALA A 27 -5.70 24.86 29.39
C ALA A 27 -4.77 25.72 30.28
N SER A 28 -3.62 25.17 30.72
CA SER A 28 -2.66 25.89 31.55
C SER A 28 -1.65 26.74 30.77
N ALA A 29 -1.49 26.49 29.46
CA ALA A 29 -0.73 27.27 28.50
C ALA A 29 -1.35 28.66 28.23
N LYS A 30 -1.43 29.49 29.28
CA LYS A 30 -1.96 30.85 29.21
C LYS A 30 -0.98 31.79 28.53
N ALA A 31 -1.40 32.36 27.41
CA ALA A 31 -0.69 33.43 26.71
C ALA A 31 -1.36 34.80 26.94
N SER A 32 -0.55 35.85 26.95
CA SER A 32 -0.98 37.24 27.06
C SER A 32 -1.71 37.67 25.79
N PRO A 33 -2.84 38.40 25.89
CA PRO A 33 -3.53 38.93 24.73
C PRO A 33 -2.74 40.03 24.01
N ASN A 34 -1.76 40.67 24.69
CA ASN A 34 -1.03 41.84 24.19
C ASN A 34 0.37 41.50 23.66
N PHE A 35 0.55 40.32 23.06
CA PHE A 35 1.83 39.89 22.49
C PHE A 35 2.08 40.52 21.11
N VAL A 36 3.25 41.11 20.91
CA VAL A 36 3.67 41.65 19.61
C VAL A 36 4.24 40.52 18.77
N TYR A 37 3.48 40.06 17.78
CA TYR A 37 3.89 38.95 16.92
C TYR A 37 5.06 39.35 16.00
N PRO A 38 6.17 38.59 15.99
CA PRO A 38 7.25 38.81 15.04
C PRO A 38 6.76 38.59 13.60
N SER A 39 7.09 39.51 12.71
CA SER A 39 6.80 39.42 11.27
C SER A 39 8.12 39.32 10.49
N PRO A 40 8.70 38.11 10.37
CA PRO A 40 9.95 37.93 9.66
C PRO A 40 9.74 38.24 8.18
N LYS A 41 10.64 39.04 7.62
CA LYS A 41 10.69 39.33 6.18
C LYS A 41 11.77 38.46 5.57
N VAL A 42 11.37 37.46 4.81
CA VAL A 42 12.27 36.51 4.16
C VAL A 42 12.01 36.49 2.66
N ALA A 43 13.08 36.49 1.87
CA ALA A 43 13.02 36.30 0.43
C ALA A 43 13.97 35.17 0.03
N GLN A 44 13.50 34.25 -0.82
CA GLN A 44 14.31 33.12 -1.29
C GLN A 44 14.88 33.42 -2.68
N ILE A 45 16.19 33.22 -2.83
CA ILE A 45 16.91 33.36 -4.10
C ILE A 45 17.39 31.97 -4.49
N SER A 46 16.97 31.52 -5.67
CA SER A 46 17.39 30.24 -6.24
C SER A 46 18.22 30.49 -7.48
N TRP A 47 19.22 29.66 -7.70
CA TRP A 47 19.98 29.59 -8.94
C TRP A 47 19.41 28.51 -9.85
N ASP A 48 19.19 28.87 -11.11
CA ASP A 48 18.72 27.97 -12.14
C ASP A 48 19.91 27.44 -12.97
N PRO A 49 20.20 26.13 -12.94
CA PRO A 49 21.28 25.55 -13.70
C PRO A 49 21.10 25.63 -15.23
N GLU A 50 19.86 25.69 -15.73
CA GLU A 50 19.60 25.70 -17.17
C GLU A 50 19.90 27.06 -17.80
N THR A 51 19.51 28.13 -17.11
CA THR A 51 19.75 29.51 -17.57
C THR A 51 21.04 30.10 -17.01
N ASN A 52 21.65 29.45 -16.01
CA ASN A 52 22.76 29.97 -15.22
C ASN A 52 22.46 31.36 -14.62
N THR A 53 21.22 31.59 -14.18
CA THR A 53 20.78 32.85 -13.59
C THR A 53 20.17 32.63 -12.20
N ILE A 54 20.18 33.67 -11.37
CA ILE A 54 19.48 33.67 -10.08
C ILE A 54 18.06 34.24 -10.24
N THR A 55 17.21 34.05 -9.23
CA THR A 55 15.85 34.61 -9.17
C THR A 55 15.82 36.06 -9.68
N PRO A 56 15.00 36.39 -10.70
CA PRO A 56 14.89 37.75 -11.23
C PRO A 56 14.36 38.73 -10.19
N ASP A 57 14.83 39.99 -10.26
CA ASP A 57 14.40 41.08 -9.37
C ASP A 57 12.87 41.27 -9.35
N THR A 58 12.19 40.99 -10.47
CA THR A 58 10.71 41.08 -10.59
C THR A 58 9.94 40.08 -9.73
N LYS A 59 10.61 39.05 -9.22
CA LYS A 59 10.03 38.05 -8.31
C LYS A 59 10.41 38.30 -6.84
N LEU A 60 11.19 39.36 -6.55
CA LEU A 60 11.59 39.69 -5.20
C LEU A 60 10.68 40.76 -4.59
N PRO A 61 10.44 40.72 -3.27
CA PRO A 61 9.55 41.68 -2.62
C PRO A 61 10.17 43.09 -2.56
N GLN A 62 9.32 44.12 -2.58
CA GLN A 62 9.79 45.52 -2.64
C GLN A 62 10.73 45.93 -1.50
N TRP A 63 10.57 45.34 -0.31
CA TRP A 63 11.40 45.67 0.86
C TRP A 63 12.87 45.25 0.70
N VAL A 64 13.17 44.30 -0.20
CA VAL A 64 14.55 43.87 -0.50
C VAL A 64 15.37 45.04 -1.05
N PHE A 65 14.74 45.93 -1.82
CA PHE A 65 15.41 47.05 -2.48
C PHE A 65 15.52 48.30 -1.60
N THR A 66 14.80 48.36 -0.47
CA THR A 66 14.70 49.56 0.37
C THR A 66 15.35 49.43 1.74
N THR A 67 15.85 48.24 2.10
CA THR A 67 16.45 47.96 3.41
C THR A 67 17.89 47.48 3.29
N LYS A 68 18.64 47.58 4.39
CA LYS A 68 19.91 46.85 4.52
C LYS A 68 19.61 45.38 4.80
N LEU A 69 20.43 44.50 4.28
CA LEU A 69 20.15 43.08 4.16
C LEU A 69 21.22 42.21 4.83
N VAL A 70 20.79 41.01 5.18
CA VAL A 70 21.61 39.84 5.44
C VAL A 70 21.33 38.84 4.32
N ALA A 71 22.37 38.32 3.66
CA ALA A 71 22.26 37.21 2.73
C ALA A 71 23.06 36.01 3.23
N LYS A 72 22.45 34.82 3.17
CA LYS A 72 23.07 33.57 3.61
C LYS A 72 22.53 32.37 2.82
N PRO A 73 23.29 31.27 2.69
CA PRO A 73 22.80 30.06 2.04
C PRO A 73 21.70 29.38 2.87
N ASP A 74 20.70 28.81 2.20
CA ASP A 74 19.57 28.11 2.79
C ASP A 74 19.49 26.66 2.29
N GLN A 75 20.54 25.89 2.63
CA GLN A 75 20.73 24.49 2.24
C GLN A 75 21.18 23.63 3.42
N LEU A 76 20.55 23.84 4.59
CA LEU A 76 20.84 23.09 5.82
C LEU A 76 22.29 23.19 6.31
N ILE A 77 22.99 24.28 5.96
CA ILE A 77 24.38 24.53 6.38
C ILE A 77 24.36 25.10 7.80
N LYS A 78 24.97 24.37 8.75
CA LYS A 78 25.19 24.87 10.11
C LYS A 78 26.45 25.75 10.16
N ARG A 79 26.56 26.59 11.20
CA ARG A 79 27.74 27.43 11.49
C ARG A 79 28.17 28.34 10.32
N ARG A 80 27.20 28.85 9.54
CA ARG A 80 27.43 29.70 8.36
C ARG A 80 28.34 30.91 8.63
N GLY A 81 28.22 31.52 9.82
CA GLY A 81 29.10 32.63 10.22
C GLY A 81 30.58 32.23 10.29
N LYS A 82 30.89 31.09 10.91
CA LYS A 82 32.27 30.57 11.03
C LYS A 82 32.82 30.09 9.68
N ALA A 83 31.92 29.68 8.76
CA ALA A 83 32.28 29.31 7.40
C ALA A 83 32.46 30.51 6.45
N GLY A 84 32.28 31.76 6.91
CA GLY A 84 32.36 32.95 6.05
C GLY A 84 31.22 33.04 5.02
N LEU A 85 30.08 32.39 5.30
CA LEU A 85 28.91 32.31 4.43
C LEU A 85 27.77 33.25 4.86
N LEU A 86 28.11 34.40 5.44
CA LEU A 86 27.17 35.47 5.78
C LEU A 86 27.61 36.78 5.13
N ALA A 87 26.72 37.42 4.40
CA ALA A 87 26.86 38.82 3.99
C ALA A 87 25.97 39.68 4.90
N LEU A 88 26.58 40.49 5.76
CA LEU A 88 25.87 41.32 6.75
C LEU A 88 25.88 42.79 6.32
N ASN A 89 24.78 43.49 6.60
CA ASN A 89 24.63 44.94 6.38
C ASN A 89 24.90 45.39 4.93
N LYS A 90 24.28 44.71 3.97
CA LYS A 90 24.46 44.95 2.52
C LYS A 90 23.24 45.60 1.86
N THR A 91 23.43 46.40 0.81
CA THR A 91 22.32 46.75 -0.10
C THR A 91 21.95 45.54 -0.98
N TRP A 92 20.84 45.62 -1.71
CA TRP A 92 20.49 44.56 -2.67
C TRP A 92 21.60 44.34 -3.70
N ASP A 93 22.17 45.40 -4.29
CA ASP A 93 23.23 45.26 -5.29
C ASP A 93 24.47 44.53 -4.75
N GLU A 94 24.91 44.88 -3.54
CA GLU A 94 26.03 44.22 -2.86
C GLU A 94 25.71 42.75 -2.51
N ALA A 95 24.49 42.49 -2.01
CA ALA A 95 24.04 41.14 -1.67
C ALA A 95 23.89 40.25 -2.92
N ARG A 96 23.36 40.82 -4.01
CA ARG A 96 23.22 40.16 -5.31
C ARG A 96 24.56 39.78 -5.90
N GLU A 97 25.56 40.66 -5.83
CA GLU A 97 26.92 40.36 -6.24
C GLU A 97 27.51 39.22 -5.39
N TRP A 98 27.33 39.28 -4.06
CA TRP A 98 27.80 38.24 -3.15
C TRP A 98 27.17 36.87 -3.43
N VAL A 99 25.86 36.84 -3.72
CA VAL A 99 25.11 35.63 -4.10
C VAL A 99 25.58 35.13 -5.47
N SER A 100 25.65 36.00 -6.48
CA SER A 100 26.07 35.64 -7.85
C SER A 100 27.50 35.10 -7.91
N ALA A 101 28.38 35.60 -7.02
CA ALA A 101 29.74 35.11 -6.90
C ALA A 101 29.82 33.64 -6.42
N ARG A 102 28.77 33.12 -5.77
CA ARG A 102 28.72 31.79 -5.13
C ARG A 102 27.68 30.84 -5.73
N ALA A 103 26.60 31.38 -6.28
CA ALA A 103 25.53 30.63 -6.92
C ALA A 103 26.09 29.73 -8.04
N GLY A 104 25.71 28.45 -8.03
CA GLY A 104 26.17 27.44 -8.99
C GLY A 104 27.63 27.01 -8.81
N LYS A 105 28.34 27.48 -7.77
CA LYS A 105 29.76 27.14 -7.52
C LYS A 105 29.92 26.23 -6.30
N PRO A 106 30.92 25.31 -6.32
CA PRO A 106 31.23 24.47 -5.18
C PRO A 106 31.75 25.31 -4.02
N GLN A 107 31.31 24.98 -2.81
CA GLN A 107 31.78 25.55 -1.55
C GLN A 107 32.15 24.41 -0.61
N LYS A 108 33.26 24.57 0.11
CA LYS A 108 33.70 23.62 1.12
C LYS A 108 33.32 24.14 2.50
N VAL A 109 32.51 23.36 3.22
CA VAL A 109 32.14 23.62 4.61
C VAL A 109 32.58 22.42 5.44
N GLU A 110 33.51 22.66 6.37
CA GLU A 110 34.16 21.59 7.14
C GLU A 110 34.78 20.54 6.19
N SER A 111 34.34 19.28 6.26
CA SER A 111 34.79 18.19 5.38
C SER A 111 33.97 18.05 4.09
N ILE A 112 32.82 18.73 3.97
CA ILE A 112 31.84 18.54 2.90
C ILE A 112 32.00 19.59 1.82
N THR A 113 31.99 19.19 0.56
CA THR A 113 31.95 20.10 -0.60
C THR A 113 30.61 19.98 -1.30
N GLY A 114 29.92 21.09 -1.52
CA GLY A 114 28.61 21.12 -2.17
C GLY A 114 28.38 22.41 -2.95
N THR A 115 27.47 22.37 -3.92
CA THR A 115 27.13 23.55 -4.74
C THR A 115 26.05 24.38 -4.05
N LEU A 116 26.25 25.70 -4.01
CA LEU A 116 25.22 26.62 -3.50
C LEU A 116 24.23 26.99 -4.60
N ASN A 117 22.97 26.57 -4.43
CA ASN A 117 21.87 26.83 -5.34
C ASN A 117 20.71 27.60 -4.71
N THR A 118 20.63 27.67 -3.37
CA THR A 118 19.52 28.33 -2.67
C THR A 118 20.07 29.24 -1.56
N PHE A 119 19.57 30.47 -1.52
CA PHE A 119 19.91 31.49 -0.54
C PHE A 119 18.63 32.11 0.05
N ILE A 120 18.78 32.64 1.26
CA ILE A 120 17.75 33.44 1.94
C ILE A 120 18.31 34.84 2.19
N VAL A 121 17.46 35.84 1.96
CA VAL A 121 17.73 37.25 2.24
C VAL A 121 16.71 37.78 3.23
N GLU A 122 17.19 38.57 4.18
CA GLU A 122 16.42 39.11 5.30
C GLU A 122 16.89 40.53 5.62
N PRO A 123 16.06 41.40 6.22
CA PRO A 123 16.52 42.70 6.73
C PRO A 123 17.62 42.53 7.77
N PHE A 124 18.66 43.36 7.67
CA PHE A 124 19.67 43.48 8.71
C PHE A 124 19.08 44.17 9.93
N LEU A 125 19.19 43.52 11.09
CA LEU A 125 18.73 44.03 12.38
C LEU A 125 19.96 44.43 13.22
N PRO A 126 20.28 45.72 13.37
CA PRO A 126 21.29 46.16 14.33
C PRO A 126 20.80 45.89 15.76
N HIS A 127 21.58 45.17 16.56
CA HIS A 127 21.23 44.85 17.94
C HIS A 127 22.48 44.65 18.80
N PRO A 128 22.43 44.94 20.12
CA PRO A 128 23.51 44.61 21.04
C PRO A 128 23.58 43.10 21.34
N SER A 129 24.77 42.54 21.54
CA SER A 129 24.96 41.10 21.84
C SER A 129 24.23 40.62 23.10
N HIS A 130 24.03 41.47 24.11
CA HIS A 130 23.29 41.10 25.33
C HIS A 130 21.78 40.88 25.09
N THR A 131 21.30 41.14 23.86
CA THR A 131 19.93 40.86 23.45
C THR A 131 19.78 39.52 22.72
N GLU A 132 20.90 38.80 22.49
CA GLU A 132 20.93 37.48 21.87
C GLU A 132 20.70 36.36 22.90
N TYR A 133 19.70 35.54 22.63
CA TYR A 133 19.32 34.36 23.40
C TYR A 133 19.38 33.12 22.51
N TYR A 134 19.33 31.94 23.14
CA TYR A 134 19.21 30.66 22.48
C TYR A 134 17.93 29.96 22.95
N VAL A 135 17.18 29.37 22.01
CA VAL A 135 16.12 28.42 22.35
C VAL A 135 16.16 27.21 21.41
N CYS A 136 15.98 26.02 21.98
CA CYS A 136 15.78 24.79 21.21
C CYS A 136 14.69 23.93 21.85
N ILE A 137 13.83 23.36 21.03
CA ILE A 137 12.86 22.34 21.41
C ILE A 137 13.17 21.07 20.62
N ASN A 138 13.41 19.97 21.32
CA ASN A 138 13.64 18.67 20.69
C ASN A 138 12.83 17.55 21.34
N SER A 139 12.29 16.67 20.50
CA SER A 139 11.54 15.52 20.97
C SER A 139 12.47 14.38 21.36
N ALA A 140 12.22 13.82 22.54
CA ALA A 140 12.84 12.61 23.07
C ALA A 140 11.74 11.57 23.38
N ARG A 141 12.17 10.35 23.75
CA ARG A 141 11.26 9.25 24.10
C ARG A 141 10.30 9.66 25.21
N GLU A 142 10.82 10.18 26.32
CA GLU A 142 10.06 10.48 27.55
C GLU A 142 9.27 11.81 27.49
N GLY A 143 9.48 12.64 26.47
CA GLY A 143 8.90 13.98 26.40
C GLY A 143 9.57 14.91 25.40
N ASP A 144 9.19 16.17 25.41
CA ASP A 144 9.86 17.24 24.67
C ASP A 144 10.74 18.05 25.64
N ASN A 145 11.98 18.36 25.27
CA ASN A 145 12.85 19.22 26.08
C ASN A 145 12.86 20.63 25.49
N ILE A 146 12.72 21.64 26.33
CA ILE A 146 12.95 23.05 26.00
C ILE A 146 14.29 23.46 26.61
N LEU A 147 15.24 23.80 25.77
CA LEU A 147 16.56 24.28 26.13
C LEU A 147 16.59 25.81 25.95
N PHE A 148 17.16 26.53 26.91
CA PHE A 148 17.30 27.98 26.85
C PHE A 148 18.62 28.45 27.46
N THR A 149 19.31 29.41 26.82
CA THR A 149 20.38 30.17 27.46
C THR A 149 20.31 31.66 27.13
N HIS A 150 20.80 32.48 28.07
CA HIS A 150 20.92 33.93 27.97
C HIS A 150 22.16 34.40 27.22
N GLU A 151 23.06 33.48 26.87
CA GLU A 151 24.25 33.72 26.04
C GLU A 151 24.01 33.16 24.63
N GLY A 152 23.20 33.85 23.81
CA GLY A 152 22.96 33.43 22.42
C GLY A 152 24.10 33.76 21.46
N GLY A 153 23.85 33.57 20.15
CA GLY A 153 24.72 34.04 19.09
C GLY A 153 25.71 32.98 18.56
N VAL A 154 26.63 33.44 17.70
CA VAL A 154 27.58 32.59 16.96
C VAL A 154 28.60 31.89 17.89
N ASP A 155 28.86 32.46 19.06
CA ASP A 155 29.87 31.99 20.02
C ASP A 155 29.27 31.41 21.32
N VAL A 156 28.04 30.89 21.26
CA VAL A 156 27.38 30.22 22.39
C VAL A 156 28.23 29.09 23.02
N GLY A 157 29.07 28.40 22.23
CA GLY A 157 29.93 27.32 22.70
C GLY A 157 29.20 25.97 22.81
N ASP A 158 29.49 25.19 23.84
CA ASP A 158 28.79 23.93 24.14
C ASP A 158 27.43 24.24 24.79
N VAL A 159 26.39 24.23 23.97
CA VAL A 159 25.04 24.61 24.39
C VAL A 159 24.44 23.56 25.33
N ASP A 160 24.75 22.28 25.12
CA ASP A 160 24.20 21.20 25.94
C ASP A 160 24.69 21.28 27.38
N ALA A 161 25.92 21.78 27.60
CA ALA A 161 26.46 22.03 28.93
C ALA A 161 25.95 23.33 29.58
N LYS A 162 25.63 24.36 28.78
CA LYS A 162 25.26 25.70 29.26
C LYS A 162 23.76 25.93 29.41
N ALA A 163 22.94 25.31 28.57
CA ALA A 163 21.52 25.59 28.49
C ALA A 163 20.78 25.06 29.71
N LEU A 164 19.84 25.86 30.20
CA LEU A 164 18.83 25.42 31.15
C LEU A 164 17.82 24.56 30.40
N VAL A 165 17.46 23.41 30.97
CA VAL A 165 16.58 22.42 30.34
C VAL A 165 15.29 22.31 31.15
N LEU A 166 14.15 22.46 30.48
CA LEU A 166 12.83 22.15 31.00
C LEU A 166 12.27 20.96 30.20
N GLN A 167 12.14 19.81 30.86
CA GLN A 167 11.55 18.63 30.26
C GLN A 167 10.02 18.67 30.44
N ILE A 168 9.29 18.47 29.34
CA ILE A 168 7.83 18.33 29.32
C ILE A 168 7.50 16.87 29.05
N PRO A 169 7.11 16.09 30.07
CA PRO A 169 6.79 14.68 29.89
C PRO A 169 5.57 14.47 28.98
N VAL A 170 5.54 13.34 28.27
CA VAL A 170 4.39 12.98 27.41
C VAL A 170 3.11 12.89 28.25
N ASN A 171 2.02 13.47 27.75
CA ASN A 171 0.70 13.53 28.40
C ASN A 171 0.65 14.23 29.77
N ALA A 172 1.72 14.89 30.21
CA ALA A 172 1.68 15.72 31.42
C ALA A 172 1.06 17.10 31.12
N PRO A 173 0.42 17.75 32.11
CA PRO A 173 0.00 19.14 31.98
C PRO A 173 1.19 20.04 31.62
N PHE A 174 0.96 21.05 30.80
CA PHE A 174 2.01 22.01 30.45
C PHE A 174 2.43 22.80 31.70
N PRO A 175 3.72 23.12 31.88
CA PRO A 175 4.16 23.91 33.03
C PRO A 175 3.53 25.31 33.04
N ASP A 176 3.19 25.80 34.24
CA ASP A 176 2.71 27.16 34.38
C ASP A 176 3.81 28.20 34.06
N ARG A 177 3.38 29.45 33.83
CA ARG A 177 4.26 30.56 33.47
C ARG A 177 5.38 30.79 34.50
N ALA A 178 5.07 30.62 35.79
CA ALA A 178 6.03 30.81 36.88
C ALA A 178 7.13 29.73 36.86
N THR A 179 6.78 28.49 36.55
CA THR A 179 7.71 27.36 36.39
C THR A 179 8.64 27.59 35.20
N ILE A 180 8.09 28.06 34.06
CA ILE A 180 8.91 28.40 32.88
C ILE A 180 9.91 29.50 33.23
N ALA A 181 9.46 30.60 33.83
CA ALA A 181 10.30 31.73 34.19
C ALA A 181 11.40 31.33 35.19
N SER A 182 11.03 30.61 36.25
CA SER A 182 11.97 30.18 37.29
C SER A 182 12.92 29.07 36.85
N THR A 183 12.60 28.31 35.80
CA THR A 183 13.47 27.23 35.30
C THR A 183 14.39 27.70 34.18
N LEU A 184 13.83 28.32 33.14
CA LEU A 184 14.55 28.65 31.90
C LEU A 184 15.09 30.09 31.90
N LEU A 185 14.42 31.03 32.56
CA LEU A 185 14.71 32.47 32.41
C LEU A 185 15.40 33.08 33.65
N LYS A 186 16.09 32.26 34.46
CA LYS A 186 16.76 32.68 35.71
C LYS A 186 17.72 33.85 35.52
N PHE A 187 18.47 33.83 34.43
CA PHE A 187 19.52 34.80 34.12
C PHE A 187 19.04 35.92 33.19
N VAL A 188 17.75 35.95 32.86
CA VAL A 188 17.15 36.96 31.99
C VAL A 188 16.74 38.19 32.82
N PRO A 189 16.96 39.43 32.34
CA PRO A 189 16.48 40.64 33.00
C PRO A 189 14.96 40.63 33.23
N ALA A 190 14.49 41.10 34.39
CA ALA A 190 13.07 41.02 34.77
C ALA A 190 12.12 41.64 33.73
N GLU A 191 12.55 42.74 33.09
CA GLU A 191 11.80 43.48 32.07
C GLU A 191 11.49 42.65 30.81
N LYS A 192 12.30 41.64 30.48
CA LYS A 192 12.14 40.78 29.28
C LYS A 192 11.45 39.45 29.58
N ARG A 193 11.36 39.05 30.85
CA ARG A 193 10.90 37.71 31.24
C ARG A 193 9.49 37.42 30.76
N GLU A 194 8.54 38.32 30.99
CA GLU A 194 7.14 38.06 30.62
C GLU A 194 6.94 37.87 29.11
N THR A 195 7.62 38.69 28.29
CA THR A 195 7.60 38.53 26.82
C THR A 195 8.20 37.20 26.38
N LEU A 196 9.33 36.80 26.98
CA LEU A 196 9.99 35.53 26.66
C LEU A 196 9.17 34.32 27.12
N VAL A 197 8.55 34.37 28.31
CA VAL A 197 7.60 33.32 28.74
C VAL A 197 6.47 33.21 27.72
N ASP A 198 5.87 34.33 27.31
CA ASP A 198 4.77 34.32 26.35
C ASP A 198 5.17 33.70 25.01
N PHE A 199 6.35 34.07 24.53
CA PHE A 199 6.91 33.50 23.32
C PHE A 199 7.14 31.98 23.45
N LEU A 200 7.73 31.51 24.55
CA LEU A 200 7.99 30.07 24.76
C LEU A 200 6.70 29.24 24.84
N VAL A 201 5.66 29.75 25.48
CA VAL A 201 4.33 29.10 25.56
C VAL A 201 3.73 28.92 24.15
N ARG A 202 3.78 29.99 23.34
CA ARG A 202 3.26 29.97 21.96
C ARG A 202 4.12 29.12 21.04
N LEU A 203 5.44 29.21 21.16
CA LEU A 203 6.42 28.43 20.39
C LEU A 203 6.19 26.94 20.60
N TYR A 204 6.02 26.50 21.85
CA TYR A 204 5.71 25.11 22.14
C TYR A 204 4.34 24.68 21.59
N SER A 205 3.33 25.53 21.66
CA SER A 205 2.02 25.24 21.06
C SER A 205 2.11 25.01 19.53
N VAL A 206 2.90 25.84 18.83
CA VAL A 206 3.21 25.65 17.40
C VAL A 206 4.00 24.36 17.17
N TYR A 207 5.01 24.08 18.01
CA TYR A 207 5.83 22.88 17.94
C TYR A 207 4.97 21.60 17.99
N VAL A 208 3.99 21.57 18.90
CA VAL A 208 3.05 20.45 19.04
C VAL A 208 2.07 20.39 17.86
N ASP A 209 1.39 21.49 17.55
CA ASP A 209 0.30 21.53 16.56
C ASP A 209 0.76 21.18 15.13
N LEU A 210 2.02 21.50 14.80
CA LEU A 210 2.63 21.23 13.50
C LEU A 210 3.51 19.98 13.48
N HIS A 211 3.55 19.20 14.56
CA HIS A 211 4.36 17.98 14.66
C HIS A 211 5.85 18.22 14.31
N PHE A 212 6.46 19.24 14.90
CA PHE A 212 7.91 19.38 14.88
C PHE A 212 8.56 18.26 15.70
N ALA A 213 9.72 17.81 15.25
CA ALA A 213 10.61 16.89 15.96
C ALA A 213 11.88 17.60 16.49
N TYR A 214 12.21 18.76 15.91
CA TYR A 214 13.30 19.64 16.32
C TYR A 214 13.00 21.07 15.86
N LEU A 215 13.24 22.05 16.72
CA LEU A 215 13.13 23.47 16.39
C LEU A 215 14.13 24.26 17.23
N GLU A 216 15.10 24.88 16.59
CA GLU A 216 16.16 25.67 17.21
C GLU A 216 16.17 27.08 16.61
N ILE A 217 16.27 28.09 17.46
CA ILE A 217 16.42 29.50 17.09
C ILE A 217 17.69 30.03 17.73
N ASN A 218 18.71 30.37 16.92
CA ASN A 218 19.97 30.92 17.41
C ASN A 218 20.67 31.90 16.42
N PRO A 219 20.63 33.22 16.66
CA PRO A 219 20.13 33.86 17.88
C PRO A 219 18.62 34.17 17.82
N LEU A 220 17.97 34.00 18.97
CA LEU A 220 16.69 34.60 19.31
C LEU A 220 16.96 35.99 19.91
N ILE A 221 16.46 37.05 19.31
CA ILE A 221 16.67 38.42 19.80
C ILE A 221 15.46 38.87 20.61
N CYS A 222 15.70 39.41 21.80
CA CYS A 222 14.71 40.13 22.58
C CYS A 222 15.19 41.57 22.85
N LEU A 223 14.70 42.50 22.05
CA LEU A 223 14.99 43.93 22.18
C LEU A 223 14.20 44.54 23.32
N ASP A 224 14.80 45.51 24.00
CA ASP A 224 14.15 46.30 25.05
C ASP A 224 12.96 47.08 24.52
N ALA A 225 12.06 47.46 25.45
CA ALA A 225 10.95 48.33 25.13
C ALA A 225 11.45 49.72 24.69
N VAL A 226 10.88 50.25 23.60
CA VAL A 226 11.14 51.60 23.10
C VAL A 226 9.89 52.45 23.35
N ASP A 227 10.06 53.68 23.84
CA ASP A 227 8.99 54.67 24.04
C ASP A 227 7.76 54.18 24.85
N GLY A 228 7.99 53.32 25.86
CA GLY A 228 6.92 52.75 26.69
C GLY A 228 6.16 51.57 26.05
N GLY A 229 6.66 51.03 24.94
CA GLY A 229 6.16 49.80 24.31
C GLY A 229 6.51 48.51 25.07
N GLN A 230 6.29 47.36 24.43
CA GLN A 230 6.69 46.05 24.96
C GLN A 230 8.03 45.60 24.34
N PRO A 231 8.84 44.79 25.04
CA PRO A 231 9.99 44.11 24.42
C PRO A 231 9.55 43.35 23.16
N THR A 232 10.37 43.37 22.10
CA THR A 232 10.04 42.73 20.81
C THR A 232 10.95 41.56 20.51
N ILE A 233 10.37 40.50 19.93
CA ILE A 233 11.08 39.26 19.58
C ILE A 233 11.41 39.24 18.08
N HIS A 234 12.63 38.83 17.75
CA HIS A 234 13.06 38.57 16.37
C HIS A 234 13.86 37.28 16.32
N TYR A 235 13.63 36.41 15.35
CA TYR A 235 14.38 35.16 15.19
C TYR A 235 15.28 35.24 13.96
N LEU A 236 16.59 35.43 14.18
CA LEU A 236 17.54 35.69 13.09
C LEU A 236 18.02 34.42 12.39
N ASP A 237 18.07 33.29 13.10
CA ASP A 237 18.32 31.98 12.51
C ASP A 237 17.30 30.97 13.01
N MET A 238 16.97 29.99 12.17
CA MET A 238 16.13 28.87 12.57
C MET A 238 16.54 27.57 11.88
N ALA A 239 16.72 26.51 12.67
CA ALA A 239 16.92 25.15 12.19
C ALA A 239 15.77 24.28 12.68
N ALA A 240 15.11 23.56 11.77
CA ALA A 240 13.91 22.79 12.11
C ALA A 240 13.83 21.45 11.40
N LYS A 241 13.20 20.48 12.07
CA LYS A 241 12.78 19.19 11.50
C LYS A 241 11.29 18.97 11.79
N LEU A 242 10.54 18.60 10.75
CA LEU A 242 9.16 18.14 10.87
C LEU A 242 9.12 16.61 10.82
N ASP A 243 8.17 16.01 11.52
CA ASP A 243 7.89 14.59 11.38
C ASP A 243 7.14 14.33 10.07
N GLN A 244 7.83 13.89 9.02
CA GLN A 244 7.21 13.65 7.71
C GLN A 244 6.03 12.66 7.78
N THR A 245 6.02 11.72 8.73
CA THR A 245 4.92 10.75 8.84
C THR A 245 3.60 11.39 9.26
N ALA A 246 3.64 12.61 9.82
CA ALA A 246 2.47 13.42 10.12
C ALA A 246 1.91 14.19 8.91
N GLU A 247 2.42 14.00 7.69
CA GLU A 247 1.96 14.70 6.49
C GLU A 247 0.46 14.51 6.24
N SER A 248 -0.10 13.34 6.55
CA SER A 248 -1.54 13.10 6.46
C SER A 248 -2.39 13.94 7.41
N ILE A 249 -1.79 14.50 8.46
CA ILE A 249 -2.44 15.28 9.52
C ILE A 249 -2.15 16.77 9.29
N CYS A 250 -0.88 17.11 9.10
CA CYS A 250 -0.38 18.49 9.10
C CYS A 250 0.02 19.00 7.72
N GLY A 251 0.00 18.18 6.67
CA GLY A 251 0.35 18.58 5.30
C GLY A 251 -0.34 19.87 4.83
N PRO A 252 -1.67 20.02 5.02
CA PRO A 252 -2.36 21.27 4.70
C PRO A 252 -1.90 22.47 5.53
N LYS A 253 -1.52 22.25 6.80
CA LYS A 253 -0.98 23.30 7.68
C LYS A 253 0.43 23.70 7.27
N TRP A 254 1.24 22.75 6.80
CA TRP A 254 2.61 23.00 6.35
C TRP A 254 2.66 23.72 5.01
N ALA A 255 1.71 23.43 4.10
CA ALA A 255 1.61 24.05 2.78
C ALA A 255 1.52 25.59 2.85
N ILE A 256 1.02 26.15 3.96
CA ILE A 256 0.85 27.60 4.13
C ILE A 256 2.16 28.38 4.06
N ALA A 257 3.30 27.78 4.48
CA ALA A 257 4.59 28.45 4.39
C ALA A 257 5.04 28.71 2.95
N ARG A 258 4.39 28.06 1.99
CA ARG A 258 4.72 28.14 0.56
C ARG A 258 3.63 28.83 -0.27
N ASP A 259 2.59 29.36 0.38
CA ASP A 259 1.61 30.25 -0.24
C ASP A 259 2.06 31.71 -0.09
N THR A 260 2.68 32.25 -1.15
CA THR A 260 3.21 33.62 -1.13
C THR A 260 2.13 34.69 -0.98
N SER A 261 0.86 34.40 -1.31
CA SER A 261 -0.25 35.36 -1.16
C SER A 261 -0.58 35.69 0.29
N VAL A 262 -0.17 34.82 1.23
CA VAL A 262 -0.41 34.99 2.67
C VAL A 262 0.53 36.04 3.27
N TYR A 263 1.78 36.07 2.81
CA TYR A 263 2.81 36.95 3.35
C TYR A 263 3.01 38.22 2.51
N GLU A 264 2.55 38.20 1.25
CA GLU A 264 2.65 39.32 0.31
C GLU A 264 1.32 39.61 -0.39
N PRO A 265 0.58 40.66 0.03
CA PRO A 265 -0.72 41.01 -0.55
C PRO A 265 -0.68 41.37 -2.04
N SER A 266 0.49 41.74 -2.58
CA SER A 266 0.72 42.08 -3.99
C SER A 266 1.13 40.89 -4.87
N ALA A 267 1.40 39.72 -4.28
CA ALA A 267 1.82 38.54 -5.03
C ALA A 267 0.61 37.83 -5.63
N SER A 268 0.51 37.78 -6.97
CA SER A 268 -0.48 36.91 -7.63
C SER A 268 -0.20 35.46 -7.24
N ALA A 269 -1.20 34.73 -6.74
CA ALA A 269 -1.07 33.31 -6.46
C ALA A 269 -0.45 32.60 -7.68
N ALA A 270 0.73 32.01 -7.48
CA ALA A 270 1.40 31.21 -8.51
C ALA A 270 0.61 29.93 -8.75
N THR A 271 -0.54 30.05 -9.40
CA THR A 271 -1.32 28.93 -9.91
C THR A 271 -0.60 28.41 -11.13
N SER A 272 0.25 27.41 -10.95
CA SER A 272 0.67 26.55 -12.06
C SER A 272 -0.62 26.08 -12.76
N LYS A 273 -0.75 26.40 -14.05
CA LYS A 273 -1.88 26.04 -14.91
C LYS A 273 -2.45 24.66 -14.54
N GLY A 274 -3.64 24.62 -13.92
CA GLY A 274 -4.56 23.49 -14.06
C GLY A 274 -5.01 22.71 -12.83
N LYS A 275 -4.57 22.95 -11.58
CA LYS A 275 -5.17 22.27 -10.41
C LYS A 275 -5.30 23.19 -9.20
N ILE A 276 -6.54 23.42 -8.77
CA ILE A 276 -6.84 23.85 -7.40
C ILE A 276 -6.47 22.65 -6.53
N ASN A 277 -5.38 22.75 -5.77
CA ASN A 277 -5.10 21.76 -4.73
C ASN A 277 -6.13 21.95 -3.61
N SER A 278 -6.56 20.86 -2.97
CA SER A 278 -7.41 20.91 -1.77
C SER A 278 -6.77 21.72 -0.63
N ASP A 279 -5.45 21.87 -0.68
CA ASP A 279 -4.61 22.46 0.35
C ASP A 279 -4.16 23.87 -0.08
N ARG A 280 -4.08 24.80 0.89
CA ARG A 280 -3.73 26.20 0.66
C ARG A 280 -2.21 26.37 0.51
N GLY A 281 -1.69 26.06 -0.68
CA GLY A 281 -0.27 26.13 -1.04
C GLY A 281 0.28 24.81 -1.61
N PRO A 282 1.49 24.79 -2.20
CA PRO A 282 2.14 23.55 -2.62
C PRO A 282 2.64 22.73 -1.40
N PRO A 283 2.81 21.39 -1.55
CA PRO A 283 3.34 20.54 -0.48
C PRO A 283 4.72 20.99 0.04
N MET A 284 5.03 20.62 1.28
CA MET A 284 6.32 20.89 1.91
C MET A 284 7.47 20.27 1.09
N VAL A 285 8.59 20.99 0.98
CA VAL A 285 9.79 20.48 0.31
C VAL A 285 10.77 19.96 1.34
N TRP A 286 11.36 18.81 1.03
CA TRP A 286 12.32 18.12 1.86
C TRP A 286 13.72 18.23 1.23
N PRO A 287 14.51 19.27 1.58
CA PRO A 287 15.85 19.46 1.00
C PRO A 287 16.80 18.30 1.34
N ALA A 288 17.70 17.99 0.40
CA ALA A 288 18.85 17.11 0.67
C ALA A 288 19.85 17.79 1.64
N PRO A 289 20.65 17.00 2.39
CA PRO A 289 21.78 17.53 3.13
C PRO A 289 22.78 18.25 2.22
N PHE A 290 23.44 19.28 2.74
CA PHE A 290 24.51 19.97 2.01
C PHE A 290 25.59 18.98 1.54
N GLY A 291 26.08 19.16 0.31
CA GLY A 291 27.03 18.24 -0.33
C GLY A 291 26.39 17.25 -1.31
N ARG A 292 25.06 17.17 -1.37
CA ARG A 292 24.32 16.36 -2.34
C ARG A 292 23.07 17.09 -2.83
N ASP A 293 22.76 16.91 -4.10
CA ASP A 293 21.47 17.28 -4.67
C ASP A 293 20.60 16.03 -4.88
N LEU A 294 19.28 16.18 -4.72
CA LEU A 294 18.33 15.12 -5.05
C LEU A 294 18.33 14.91 -6.57
N THR A 295 18.61 13.69 -7.03
CA THR A 295 18.47 13.37 -8.45
C THR A 295 16.99 13.28 -8.85
N LYS A 296 16.70 13.40 -10.15
CA LYS A 296 15.33 13.26 -10.68
C LYS A 296 14.73 11.89 -10.32
N GLU A 297 15.57 10.87 -10.29
CA GLU A 297 15.23 9.48 -9.98
C GLU A 297 14.92 9.30 -8.49
N GLU A 298 15.69 9.93 -7.59
CA GLU A 298 15.42 9.91 -6.15
C GLU A 298 14.09 10.57 -5.82
N ALA A 299 13.82 11.72 -6.44
CA ALA A 299 12.53 12.42 -6.29
C ALA A 299 11.36 11.56 -6.82
N TYR A 300 11.55 10.82 -7.92
CA TYR A 300 10.55 9.91 -8.46
C TYR A 300 10.24 8.74 -7.50
N ILE A 301 11.28 8.10 -6.95
CA ILE A 301 11.09 7.02 -5.96
C ILE A 301 10.46 7.54 -4.68
N GLN A 302 10.87 8.72 -4.19
CA GLN A 302 10.25 9.34 -3.02
C GLN A 302 8.76 9.63 -3.22
N LYS A 303 8.36 10.03 -4.44
CA LYS A 303 6.94 10.21 -4.78
C LYS A 303 6.18 8.89 -4.80
N LEU A 304 6.79 7.83 -5.33
CA LEU A 304 6.18 6.50 -5.37
C LEU A 304 5.97 5.95 -3.94
N ASP A 305 6.98 6.10 -3.09
CA ASP A 305 6.96 5.75 -1.67
C ASP A 305 5.83 6.46 -0.90
N ALA A 306 5.69 7.78 -1.05
CA ALA A 306 4.65 8.57 -0.39
C ALA A 306 3.22 8.17 -0.81
N SER A 307 3.06 7.49 -1.95
CA SER A 307 1.75 7.09 -2.49
C SER A 307 1.31 5.68 -2.09
N THR A 308 2.07 4.98 -1.24
CA THR A 308 1.80 3.59 -0.88
C THR A 308 2.11 3.27 0.58
N GLY A 309 1.57 2.16 1.09
CA GLY A 309 1.93 1.60 2.39
C GLY A 309 3.17 0.72 2.36
N ALA A 310 3.72 0.43 1.17
CA ALA A 310 5.04 -0.18 1.01
C ALA A 310 6.15 0.86 1.27
N SER A 311 7.39 0.41 1.50
CA SER A 311 8.56 1.30 1.58
C SER A 311 9.43 1.13 0.33
N LEU A 312 9.77 2.24 -0.30
CA LEU A 312 10.62 2.33 -1.50
C LEU A 312 11.63 3.46 -1.30
N LYS A 313 12.91 3.14 -1.11
CA LYS A 313 13.96 4.13 -0.87
C LYS A 313 15.07 4.01 -1.91
N LEU A 314 15.57 5.15 -2.37
CA LEU A 314 16.73 5.22 -3.24
C LEU A 314 17.57 6.44 -2.87
N THR A 315 18.88 6.23 -2.83
CA THR A 315 19.90 7.26 -2.67
C THR A 315 21.09 6.87 -3.53
N VAL A 316 21.44 7.71 -4.49
CA VAL A 316 22.60 7.59 -5.35
C VAL A 316 23.80 8.16 -4.60
N LEU A 317 24.79 7.30 -4.35
CA LEU A 317 26.02 7.62 -3.62
C LEU A 317 27.14 7.99 -4.58
N ASN A 318 27.33 7.16 -5.61
CA ASN A 318 28.35 7.33 -6.64
C ASN A 318 27.76 6.89 -7.99
N PRO A 319 27.28 7.81 -8.85
CA PRO A 319 26.68 7.47 -10.14
C PRO A 319 27.60 6.64 -11.06
N GLU A 320 28.93 6.82 -10.93
CA GLU A 320 29.96 6.10 -11.70
C GLU A 320 30.41 4.80 -11.00
N GLY A 321 29.88 4.52 -9.81
CA GLY A 321 30.12 3.30 -9.06
C GLY A 321 29.69 2.07 -9.86
N ARG A 322 30.49 1.00 -9.76
CA ARG A 322 30.20 -0.24 -10.49
C ARG A 322 29.31 -1.20 -9.72
N ILE A 323 29.11 -1.02 -8.42
CA ILE A 323 28.31 -1.93 -7.58
C ILE A 323 26.95 -1.28 -7.29
N TRP A 324 25.90 -1.84 -7.86
CA TRP A 324 24.53 -1.41 -7.65
C TRP A 324 23.77 -2.44 -6.82
N THR A 325 22.91 -1.96 -5.94
CA THR A 325 22.11 -2.80 -5.05
C THR A 325 20.62 -2.54 -5.27
N MET A 326 19.85 -3.62 -5.32
CA MET A 326 18.40 -3.63 -5.34
C MET A 326 17.94 -4.66 -4.31
N VAL A 327 18.05 -4.29 -3.03
CA VAL A 327 17.88 -5.20 -1.90
C VAL A 327 16.51 -4.99 -1.26
N ALA A 328 15.83 -6.08 -0.91
CA ALA A 328 14.54 -5.97 -0.26
C ALA A 328 14.61 -6.04 1.27
N GLY A 329 14.09 -5.00 1.92
CA GLY A 329 14.08 -4.82 3.37
C GLY A 329 15.13 -3.83 3.87
N GLY A 330 14.70 -2.86 4.69
CA GLY A 330 15.57 -1.87 5.34
C GLY A 330 16.81 -2.48 6.02
N GLY A 331 16.62 -3.36 7.01
CA GLY A 331 17.75 -4.02 7.68
C GLY A 331 18.65 -4.85 6.76
N ALA A 332 18.07 -5.56 5.78
CA ALA A 332 18.86 -6.34 4.83
C ALA A 332 19.72 -5.41 3.94
N SER A 333 19.17 -4.33 3.41
CA SER A 333 19.91 -3.36 2.57
C SER A 333 21.14 -2.79 3.29
N VAL A 334 21.03 -2.55 4.59
CA VAL A 334 22.14 -2.11 5.45
C VAL A 334 23.18 -3.22 5.57
N VAL A 335 22.78 -4.46 5.85
CA VAL A 335 23.68 -5.63 5.95
C VAL A 335 24.45 -5.89 4.64
N TYR A 336 23.81 -5.76 3.48
CA TYR A 336 24.50 -5.87 2.18
C TYR A 336 25.50 -4.72 1.97
N SER A 337 25.14 -3.49 2.35
CA SER A 337 26.03 -2.33 2.25
C SER A 337 27.25 -2.48 3.18
N ASP A 338 27.03 -2.97 4.41
CA ASP A 338 28.07 -3.33 5.36
C ASP A 338 29.01 -4.40 4.80
N ALA A 339 28.48 -5.46 4.17
CA ALA A 339 29.29 -6.50 3.57
C ALA A 339 30.17 -5.99 2.41
N ILE A 340 29.63 -5.13 1.54
CA ILE A 340 30.40 -4.50 0.44
C ILE A 340 31.51 -3.62 1.01
N ALA A 341 31.18 -2.83 2.03
CA ALA A 341 32.11 -1.96 2.74
C ALA A 341 33.23 -2.74 3.45
N ALA A 342 32.88 -3.82 4.16
CA ALA A 342 33.82 -4.67 4.89
C ALA A 342 34.84 -5.35 3.97
N HIS A 343 34.48 -5.60 2.72
CA HIS A 343 35.38 -6.14 1.70
C HIS A 343 36.22 -5.06 0.98
N GLY A 344 36.12 -3.78 1.37
CA GLY A 344 36.94 -2.67 0.84
C GLY A 344 36.36 -1.98 -0.41
N PHE A 345 35.10 -2.25 -0.76
CA PHE A 345 34.48 -1.76 -2.00
C PHE A 345 33.48 -0.61 -1.80
N ALA A 346 33.51 0.06 -0.65
CA ALA A 346 32.60 1.19 -0.37
C ALA A 346 32.68 2.31 -1.42
N HIS A 347 33.87 2.59 -1.96
CA HIS A 347 34.07 3.60 -3.00
C HIS A 347 33.48 3.23 -4.37
N GLU A 348 33.25 1.94 -4.64
CA GLU A 348 32.60 1.44 -5.85
C GLU A 348 31.07 1.27 -5.68
N LEU A 349 30.52 1.45 -4.47
CA LEU A 349 29.10 1.35 -4.18
C LEU A 349 28.34 2.56 -4.75
N ALA A 350 27.45 2.29 -5.70
CA ALA A 350 26.79 3.33 -6.47
C ALA A 350 25.54 3.89 -5.82
N ASN A 351 24.81 3.07 -5.07
CA ASN A 351 23.56 3.45 -4.43
C ASN A 351 23.34 2.72 -3.10
N TYR A 352 22.59 3.38 -2.23
CA TYR A 352 21.85 2.76 -1.15
C TYR A 352 20.36 2.78 -1.50
N GLY A 353 19.66 1.67 -1.30
CA GLY A 353 18.23 1.61 -1.56
C GLY A 353 17.60 0.33 -1.04
N GLU A 354 16.29 0.40 -0.78
CA GLU A 354 15.52 -0.76 -0.40
C GLU A 354 14.09 -0.72 -0.94
N TYR A 355 13.48 -1.90 -1.06
CA TYR A 355 12.05 -2.06 -1.24
C TYR A 355 11.46 -3.08 -0.25
N SER A 356 10.38 -2.73 0.43
CA SER A 356 9.73 -3.60 1.43
C SER A 356 8.27 -3.22 1.70
N GLY A 357 7.61 -3.86 2.66
CA GLY A 357 6.18 -3.63 2.91
C GLY A 357 5.25 -4.25 1.85
N ALA A 358 5.71 -5.30 1.16
CA ALA A 358 4.99 -6.00 0.10
C ALA A 358 4.50 -5.10 -1.06
N PRO A 359 5.42 -4.44 -1.78
CA PRO A 359 5.07 -3.66 -2.96
C PRO A 359 4.45 -4.56 -4.04
N THR A 360 3.58 -3.97 -4.84
CA THR A 360 2.96 -4.62 -5.99
C THR A 360 3.98 -4.89 -7.10
N GLU A 361 3.61 -5.75 -8.07
CA GLU A 361 4.42 -5.98 -9.27
C GLU A 361 4.74 -4.67 -10.00
N GLY A 362 3.74 -3.79 -10.18
CA GLY A 362 3.89 -2.51 -10.87
C GLY A 362 4.85 -1.56 -10.15
N GLN A 363 4.73 -1.44 -8.83
CA GLN A 363 5.65 -0.62 -8.03
C GLN A 363 7.08 -1.16 -8.06
N THR A 364 7.24 -2.48 -7.96
CA THR A 364 8.56 -3.10 -8.03
C THR A 364 9.19 -2.91 -9.42
N TYR A 365 8.37 -2.95 -10.48
CA TYR A 365 8.82 -2.63 -11.83
C TYR A 365 9.32 -1.19 -11.94
N GLU A 366 8.56 -0.18 -11.48
CA GLU A 366 9.00 1.22 -11.59
C GLU A 366 10.29 1.47 -10.78
N TYR A 367 10.41 0.86 -9.60
CA TYR A 367 11.64 0.89 -8.80
C TYR A 367 12.82 0.24 -9.53
N ALA A 368 12.65 -0.99 -10.03
CA ALA A 368 13.68 -1.74 -10.74
C ALA A 368 14.11 -1.04 -12.04
N LYS A 369 13.13 -0.54 -12.82
CA LYS A 369 13.37 0.23 -14.05
C LYS A 369 14.24 1.45 -13.78
N THR A 370 13.99 2.16 -12.69
CA THR A 370 14.77 3.34 -12.29
C THR A 370 16.23 2.98 -12.00
N ILE A 371 16.48 1.93 -11.22
CA ILE A 371 17.85 1.47 -10.91
C ILE A 371 18.56 0.93 -12.16
N ILE A 372 17.85 0.15 -12.98
CA ILE A 372 18.40 -0.45 -14.20
C ILE A 372 18.74 0.63 -15.23
N ASP A 373 17.91 1.66 -15.35
CA ASP A 373 18.25 2.83 -16.16
C ASP A 373 19.55 3.47 -15.68
N LEU A 374 19.67 3.78 -14.38
CA LEU A 374 20.87 4.39 -13.79
C LEU A 374 22.17 3.58 -14.00
N ILE A 375 22.17 2.26 -13.77
CA ILE A 375 23.36 1.41 -13.99
C ILE A 375 23.77 1.36 -15.47
N THR A 376 22.83 1.59 -16.40
CA THR A 376 23.08 1.59 -17.85
C THR A 376 23.37 2.98 -18.44
N ARG A 377 23.64 3.99 -17.59
CA ARG A 377 24.15 5.30 -18.02
C ARG A 377 25.68 5.36 -17.95
N GLY A 378 26.22 6.39 -18.60
CA GLY A 378 27.64 6.76 -18.55
C GLY A 378 28.51 5.93 -19.49
N THR A 379 29.82 5.98 -19.25
CA THR A 379 30.78 5.20 -20.03
C THR A 379 30.83 3.77 -19.46
N PRO A 380 30.84 2.71 -20.31
CA PRO A 380 31.02 1.34 -19.84
C PRO A 380 32.30 1.19 -19.00
N ASN A 381 32.17 0.60 -17.80
CA ASN A 381 33.31 0.34 -16.93
C ASN A 381 34.11 -0.86 -17.48
N PRO A 382 35.44 -0.79 -17.63
CA PRO A 382 36.25 -1.92 -18.15
C PRO A 382 36.11 -3.22 -17.35
N LYS A 383 35.81 -3.15 -16.04
CA LYS A 383 35.59 -4.33 -15.19
C LYS A 383 34.15 -4.86 -15.23
N GLY A 384 33.28 -4.21 -16.02
CA GLY A 384 31.83 -4.37 -15.96
C GLY A 384 31.21 -3.83 -14.67
N LYS A 385 29.88 -3.75 -14.65
CA LYS A 385 29.10 -3.36 -13.47
C LYS A 385 28.43 -4.59 -12.82
N LEU A 386 28.11 -4.49 -11.54
CA LEU A 386 27.49 -5.54 -10.72
C LEU A 386 26.13 -5.06 -10.26
N LEU A 387 25.11 -5.90 -10.38
CA LEU A 387 23.78 -5.66 -9.81
C LEU A 387 23.45 -6.77 -8.80
N ILE A 388 23.35 -6.39 -7.53
CA ILE A 388 23.03 -7.29 -6.42
C ILE A 388 21.55 -7.17 -6.09
N ILE A 389 20.77 -8.18 -6.45
CA ILE A 389 19.33 -8.30 -6.16
C ILE A 389 19.17 -9.20 -4.94
N GLY A 390 19.33 -8.61 -3.76
CA GLY A 390 19.47 -9.35 -2.51
C GLY A 390 18.27 -9.23 -1.56
N GLY A 391 18.42 -9.89 -0.41
CA GLY A 391 17.65 -9.59 0.79
C GLY A 391 17.43 -10.81 1.70
N GLY A 392 16.93 -10.53 2.90
CA GLY A 392 16.58 -11.59 3.87
C GLY A 392 15.38 -12.43 3.44
N ILE A 393 15.06 -13.46 4.23
CA ILE A 393 13.84 -14.25 4.02
C ILE A 393 12.61 -13.40 4.38
N ALA A 394 11.77 -13.10 3.38
CA ALA A 394 10.59 -12.28 3.62
C ALA A 394 9.53 -12.99 4.47
N ASN A 395 8.81 -12.21 5.28
CA ASN A 395 7.67 -12.71 6.05
C ASN A 395 6.38 -12.72 5.19
N PHE A 396 6.05 -11.61 4.54
CA PHE A 396 4.77 -11.46 3.80
C PHE A 396 4.92 -10.93 2.37
N THR A 397 6.09 -10.41 2.00
CA THR A 397 6.34 -9.95 0.63
C THR A 397 6.36 -11.15 -0.31
N ASN A 398 5.47 -11.14 -1.32
CA ASN A 398 5.42 -12.16 -2.35
C ASN A 398 6.62 -11.99 -3.31
N VAL A 399 7.57 -12.92 -3.22
CA VAL A 399 8.81 -12.90 -4.01
C VAL A 399 8.52 -13.11 -5.50
N ALA A 400 7.57 -13.98 -5.86
CA ALA A 400 7.19 -14.19 -7.26
C ALA A 400 6.62 -12.92 -7.90
N ALA A 401 5.72 -12.22 -7.21
CA ALA A 401 5.12 -10.98 -7.71
C ALA A 401 6.15 -9.84 -7.86
N THR A 402 7.00 -9.64 -6.87
CA THR A 402 8.06 -8.63 -6.94
C THR A 402 9.09 -8.96 -8.02
N PHE A 403 9.49 -10.24 -8.16
CA PHE A 403 10.44 -10.65 -9.20
C PHE A 403 9.84 -10.56 -10.61
N LYS A 404 8.53 -10.74 -10.81
CA LYS A 404 7.89 -10.47 -12.11
C LYS A 404 8.11 -9.03 -12.57
N GLY A 405 7.96 -8.06 -11.67
CA GLY A 405 8.23 -6.65 -11.95
C GLY A 405 9.71 -6.39 -12.31
N ILE A 406 10.64 -6.98 -11.55
CA ILE A 406 12.08 -6.90 -11.82
C ILE A 406 12.43 -7.52 -13.18
N ILE A 407 11.93 -8.72 -13.46
CA ILE A 407 12.15 -9.46 -14.71
C ILE A 407 11.65 -8.65 -15.90
N ARG A 408 10.49 -7.98 -15.77
CA ARG A 408 9.97 -7.08 -16.81
C ARG A 408 10.95 -5.94 -17.12
N ALA A 409 11.43 -5.24 -16.09
CA ALA A 409 12.40 -4.16 -16.26
C ALA A 409 13.73 -4.64 -16.87
N LEU A 410 14.24 -5.80 -16.44
CA LEU A 410 15.45 -6.40 -17.00
C LEU A 410 15.30 -6.74 -18.49
N LYS A 411 14.14 -7.26 -18.91
CA LYS A 411 13.86 -7.58 -20.33
C LYS A 411 13.86 -6.32 -21.21
N GLU A 412 13.23 -5.25 -20.74
CA GLU A 412 13.15 -3.99 -21.47
C GLU A 412 14.52 -3.31 -21.65
N SER A 413 15.41 -3.43 -20.65
CA SER A 413 16.75 -2.82 -20.66
C SER A 413 17.87 -3.76 -21.11
N LYS A 414 17.55 -4.89 -21.79
CA LYS A 414 18.52 -5.89 -22.25
C LYS A 414 19.75 -5.30 -22.96
N ALA A 415 19.51 -4.40 -23.92
CA ALA A 415 20.59 -3.81 -24.72
C ALA A 415 21.57 -2.99 -23.85
N GLY A 416 21.05 -2.17 -22.93
CA GLY A 416 21.86 -1.36 -22.03
C GLY A 416 22.69 -2.19 -21.05
N LEU A 417 22.10 -3.27 -20.51
CA LEU A 417 22.77 -4.20 -19.59
C LEU A 417 23.96 -4.91 -20.25
N ILE A 418 23.79 -5.37 -21.50
CA ILE A 418 24.86 -6.01 -22.28
C ILE A 418 25.97 -5.00 -22.59
N ALA A 419 25.60 -3.80 -23.06
CA ALA A 419 26.56 -2.76 -23.41
C ALA A 419 27.47 -2.35 -22.24
N HIS A 420 26.95 -2.38 -21.00
CA HIS A 420 27.69 -2.03 -19.79
C HIS A 420 28.37 -3.24 -19.10
N GLY A 421 28.29 -4.44 -19.70
CA GLY A 421 28.89 -5.66 -19.14
C GLY A 421 28.36 -5.99 -17.75
N VAL A 422 27.05 -5.78 -17.51
CA VAL A 422 26.43 -5.99 -16.19
C VAL A 422 26.41 -7.48 -15.83
N LYS A 423 26.72 -7.80 -14.57
CA LYS A 423 26.56 -9.15 -13.99
C LYS A 423 25.61 -9.09 -12.82
N ILE A 424 24.64 -10.00 -12.77
CA ILE A 424 23.56 -9.98 -11.79
C ILE A 424 23.71 -11.14 -10.80
N TYR A 425 23.59 -10.83 -9.51
CA TYR A 425 23.64 -11.79 -8.41
C TYR A 425 22.37 -11.68 -7.58
N VAL A 426 21.67 -12.80 -7.39
CA VAL A 426 20.34 -12.84 -6.80
C VAL A 426 20.33 -13.77 -5.59
N ARG A 427 19.88 -13.30 -4.43
CA ARG A 427 19.61 -14.15 -3.24
C ARG A 427 18.33 -13.69 -2.58
N ARG A 428 17.34 -14.59 -2.48
CA ARG A 428 16.06 -14.27 -1.82
C ARG A 428 15.35 -15.50 -1.27
N GLY A 429 14.62 -15.31 -0.17
CA GLY A 429 13.65 -16.27 0.38
C GLY A 429 12.35 -15.59 0.79
N GLY A 430 11.35 -16.37 1.20
CA GLY A 430 10.03 -15.90 1.64
C GLY A 430 8.89 -16.37 0.75
N PRO A 431 7.67 -15.83 0.89
CA PRO A 431 6.49 -16.32 0.16
C PRO A 431 6.70 -16.43 -1.36
N ASN A 432 6.45 -17.63 -1.90
CA ASN A 432 6.58 -17.99 -3.32
C ASN A 432 7.97 -17.75 -3.93
N TYR A 433 9.05 -17.82 -3.14
CA TYR A 433 10.40 -17.57 -3.64
C TYR A 433 10.85 -18.56 -4.71
N GLN A 434 10.41 -19.82 -4.64
CA GLN A 434 10.80 -20.87 -5.58
C GLN A 434 10.43 -20.49 -7.02
N GLU A 435 9.23 -19.93 -7.22
CA GLU A 435 8.78 -19.45 -8.54
C GLU A 435 9.56 -18.23 -9.00
N GLY A 436 9.77 -17.25 -8.11
CA GLY A 436 10.55 -16.06 -8.42
C GLY A 436 11.98 -16.41 -8.85
N LEU A 437 12.67 -17.25 -8.07
CA LEU A 437 14.02 -17.71 -8.39
C LEU A 437 14.06 -18.55 -9.68
N LYS A 438 13.08 -19.44 -9.90
CA LYS A 438 12.96 -20.21 -11.15
C LYS A 438 12.83 -19.28 -12.36
N ALA A 439 11.94 -18.29 -12.30
CA ALA A 439 11.75 -17.32 -13.37
C ALA A 439 13.02 -16.49 -13.63
N MET A 440 13.77 -16.14 -12.58
CA MET A 440 15.04 -15.42 -12.71
C MET A 440 16.16 -16.28 -13.34
N ARG A 441 16.20 -17.59 -13.05
CA ARG A 441 17.13 -18.52 -13.71
C ARG A 441 16.84 -18.64 -15.21
N LEU A 442 15.57 -18.85 -15.57
CA LEU A 442 15.12 -18.91 -16.97
C LEU A 442 15.38 -17.60 -17.72
N LEU A 443 15.27 -16.46 -17.02
CA LEU A 443 15.67 -15.18 -17.59
C LEU A 443 17.17 -15.15 -17.94
N GLY A 444 18.04 -15.66 -17.06
CA GLY A 444 19.49 -15.73 -17.30
C GLY A 444 19.86 -16.48 -18.58
N GLU A 445 19.09 -17.53 -18.95
CA GLU A 445 19.30 -18.30 -20.17
C GLU A 445 18.94 -17.53 -21.46
N SER A 446 18.02 -16.57 -21.39
CA SER A 446 17.47 -15.87 -22.56
C SER A 446 17.88 -14.39 -22.68
N LEU A 447 18.25 -13.76 -21.57
CA LEU A 447 18.56 -12.33 -21.52
C LEU A 447 19.92 -12.01 -22.16
N GLY A 448 20.88 -12.94 -22.14
CA GLY A 448 22.25 -12.71 -22.61
C GLY A 448 23.11 -11.88 -21.62
N VAL A 449 22.63 -11.72 -20.39
CA VAL A 449 23.32 -11.07 -19.26
C VAL A 449 23.61 -12.15 -18.22
N PRO A 450 24.84 -12.28 -17.68
CA PRO A 450 25.13 -13.29 -16.67
C PRO A 450 24.31 -13.08 -15.40
N ILE A 451 23.49 -14.06 -15.01
CA ILE A 451 22.70 -14.05 -13.77
C ILE A 451 23.03 -15.29 -12.94
N LYS A 452 23.40 -15.11 -11.67
CA LYS A 452 23.55 -16.20 -10.69
C LYS A 452 22.47 -16.09 -9.62
N VAL A 453 21.76 -17.19 -9.35
CA VAL A 453 20.53 -17.20 -8.54
C VAL A 453 20.61 -18.20 -7.38
N TYR A 454 20.52 -17.68 -6.16
CA TYR A 454 20.68 -18.39 -4.88
C TYR A 454 19.41 -18.31 -4.03
N GLY A 455 19.18 -19.34 -3.21
CA GLY A 455 18.03 -19.45 -2.31
C GLY A 455 18.36 -19.12 -0.85
N PRO A 456 17.43 -19.42 0.09
CA PRO A 456 17.63 -19.23 1.52
C PRO A 456 18.66 -20.20 2.15
N ASP A 457 19.02 -21.26 1.43
CA ASP A 457 20.10 -22.20 1.74
C ASP A 457 21.49 -21.54 1.68
N THR A 458 21.61 -20.44 0.93
CA THR A 458 22.81 -19.61 0.87
C THR A 458 22.72 -18.47 1.90
N HIS A 459 23.82 -18.20 2.63
CA HIS A 459 23.83 -17.14 3.64
C HIS A 459 23.54 -15.77 2.98
N ILE A 460 22.81 -14.89 3.67
CA ILE A 460 22.28 -13.64 3.11
C ILE A 460 23.34 -12.81 2.36
N THR A 461 24.51 -12.60 2.94
CA THR A 461 25.59 -11.79 2.34
C THR A 461 26.57 -12.57 1.48
N GLU A 462 26.45 -13.90 1.35
CA GLU A 462 27.45 -14.73 0.66
C GLU A 462 27.57 -14.40 -0.83
N ILE A 463 26.51 -13.88 -1.44
CA ILE A 463 26.56 -13.41 -2.82
C ILE A 463 27.42 -12.14 -3.03
N VAL A 464 27.75 -11.40 -1.97
CA VAL A 464 28.60 -10.20 -2.05
C VAL A 464 30.04 -10.55 -2.42
N PRO A 465 30.80 -11.35 -1.64
CA PRO A 465 32.16 -11.74 -2.04
C PRO A 465 32.18 -12.49 -3.37
N LEU A 466 31.15 -13.30 -3.67
CA LEU A 466 31.00 -13.97 -4.98
C LEU A 466 30.87 -12.97 -6.13
N ALA A 467 30.12 -11.88 -5.95
CA ALA A 467 29.98 -10.82 -6.95
C ALA A 467 31.28 -10.04 -7.14
N LEU A 468 32.00 -9.79 -6.04
CA LEU A 468 33.27 -9.07 -6.02
C LEU A 468 34.46 -9.90 -6.55
N GLY A 469 34.29 -11.21 -6.73
CA GLY A 469 35.36 -12.12 -7.17
C GLY A 469 36.34 -12.49 -6.06
N ILE A 470 35.90 -12.40 -4.80
CA ILE A 470 36.69 -12.74 -3.62
C ILE A 470 36.46 -14.22 -3.31
N PRO A 471 37.52 -15.04 -3.18
CA PRO A 471 37.37 -16.46 -2.87
C PRO A 471 36.71 -16.65 -1.49
N PRO A 472 35.85 -17.66 -1.33
CA PRO A 472 35.22 -17.94 -0.04
C PRO A 472 36.29 -18.25 1.02
N LYS A 473 36.14 -17.68 2.23
CA LYS A 473 36.97 -18.07 3.36
C LYS A 473 36.61 -19.52 3.74
N ASN A 474 37.57 -20.43 3.69
CA ASN A 474 37.41 -21.82 4.17
C ASN A 474 37.24 -21.82 5.71
N LYS A 475 36.04 -21.50 6.21
CA LYS A 475 35.66 -21.65 7.61
C LYS A 475 34.63 -22.79 7.74
N GLY A 476 35.09 -24.04 7.63
CA GLY A 476 34.28 -25.24 7.90
C GLY A 476 33.11 -25.48 6.93
N ALA A 477 32.62 -26.72 6.86
CA ALA A 477 31.43 -27.04 6.07
C ALA A 477 30.18 -26.48 6.78
N ILE A 478 29.37 -25.69 6.07
CA ILE A 478 28.05 -25.26 6.54
C ILE A 478 27.19 -26.52 6.74
N PRO A 479 26.57 -26.74 7.91
CA PRO A 479 25.57 -27.79 8.07
C PRO A 479 24.44 -27.54 7.08
N GLN A 480 24.18 -28.47 6.16
CA GLN A 480 23.11 -28.31 5.18
C GLN A 480 21.77 -28.10 5.92
N SER A 481 21.07 -27.01 5.62
CA SER A 481 19.66 -26.89 5.93
C SER A 481 18.94 -28.10 5.32
N VAL A 482 17.96 -28.68 6.03
CA VAL A 482 17.12 -29.73 5.46
C VAL A 482 16.61 -29.20 4.11
N PRO A 483 16.85 -29.90 2.98
CA PRO A 483 16.31 -29.48 1.69
C PRO A 483 14.82 -29.25 1.89
N ALA A 484 14.28 -28.15 1.34
CA ALA A 484 12.84 -27.99 1.27
C ALA A 484 12.29 -29.31 0.72
N THR A 485 11.55 -30.06 1.54
CA THR A 485 11.07 -31.38 1.17
C THR A 485 10.44 -31.25 -0.19
N ALA A 486 11.04 -31.89 -1.20
CA ALA A 486 10.34 -32.14 -2.43
C ALA A 486 9.00 -32.80 -2.03
N PRO A 487 7.88 -32.50 -2.70
CA PRO A 487 6.62 -33.17 -2.43
C PRO A 487 6.73 -34.62 -2.92
N GLY A 488 7.52 -35.43 -2.22
CA GLY A 488 7.56 -36.86 -2.31
C GLY A 488 6.50 -37.38 -1.35
N SER A 489 5.46 -37.98 -1.90
CA SER A 489 4.46 -38.72 -1.13
C SER A 489 5.19 -39.78 -0.28
N PRO A 490 5.11 -39.76 1.06
CA PRO A 490 5.56 -40.90 1.85
C PRO A 490 4.57 -42.04 1.66
N SER A 491 5.10 -43.24 1.39
CA SER A 491 4.34 -44.48 1.36
C SER A 491 3.57 -44.66 2.67
N GLN A 492 2.23 -44.59 2.62
CA GLN A 492 1.38 -44.99 3.74
C GLN A 492 1.63 -46.47 4.04
N LYS A 493 2.07 -46.77 5.27
CA LYS A 493 1.84 -48.10 5.85
C LYS A 493 0.34 -48.26 6.03
N ALA A 494 -0.22 -49.27 5.40
CA ALA A 494 -1.63 -49.64 5.51
C ALA A 494 -1.97 -49.96 6.98
N GLY A 495 -2.57 -48.99 7.67
CA GLY A 495 -3.29 -49.19 8.92
C GLY A 495 -4.76 -49.47 8.61
N THR A 496 -5.30 -50.52 9.21
CA THR A 496 -6.67 -51.00 9.07
C THR A 496 -7.72 -49.93 9.33
N ILE A 497 -8.65 -49.78 8.40
CA ILE A 497 -9.82 -48.90 8.44
C ILE A 497 -10.83 -49.48 9.44
N PRO A 498 -11.32 -48.75 10.45
CA PRO A 498 -12.47 -49.17 11.25
C PRO A 498 -13.76 -49.02 10.42
N GLU A 499 -14.65 -50.01 10.51
CA GLU A 499 -15.96 -50.00 9.85
C GLU A 499 -16.82 -48.79 10.26
N PRO A 500 -17.66 -48.23 9.35
CA PRO A 500 -18.55 -47.13 9.68
C PRO A 500 -19.79 -47.63 10.42
N GLU A 501 -20.10 -47.00 11.56
CA GLU A 501 -21.37 -47.18 12.28
C GLU A 501 -22.59 -46.64 11.48
N PRO A 502 -23.81 -47.14 11.77
CA PRO A 502 -24.98 -46.89 10.94
C PRO A 502 -25.46 -45.43 11.02
N THR A 503 -25.60 -44.80 9.88
CA THR A 503 -26.03 -43.41 9.69
C THR A 503 -27.46 -43.15 10.16
N ALA A 504 -27.63 -42.16 11.04
CA ALA A 504 -28.91 -41.52 11.33
C ALA A 504 -29.48 -40.80 10.08
N ALA A 505 -30.81 -40.76 9.98
CA ALA A 505 -31.52 -40.25 8.82
C ALA A 505 -31.21 -38.77 8.51
N VAL A 506 -30.88 -38.51 7.25
CA VAL A 506 -30.52 -37.22 6.67
C VAL A 506 -31.58 -36.15 6.96
N GLY A 507 -31.17 -35.00 7.53
CA GLY A 507 -32.02 -33.80 7.62
C GLY A 507 -32.95 -33.73 8.83
N ALA A 508 -32.75 -34.55 9.85
CA ALA A 508 -33.44 -34.39 11.13
C ALA A 508 -33.01 -33.07 11.81
N ILE A 509 -33.99 -32.27 12.23
CA ILE A 509 -33.77 -31.06 13.03
C ILE A 509 -33.71 -31.48 14.49
N HIS A 510 -32.61 -31.18 15.17
CA HIS A 510 -32.51 -31.40 16.61
C HIS A 510 -33.37 -30.38 17.38
N PRO A 511 -33.80 -30.68 18.63
CA PRO A 511 -34.66 -29.79 19.42
C PRO A 511 -34.10 -28.37 19.66
N ASP A 512 -32.81 -28.16 19.42
CA ASP A 512 -32.07 -26.88 19.49
C ASP A 512 -32.02 -26.10 18.16
N GLY A 513 -32.54 -26.69 17.06
CA GLY A 513 -32.52 -26.09 15.73
C GLY A 513 -31.27 -26.39 14.90
N GLU A 514 -30.34 -27.22 15.38
CA GLU A 514 -29.17 -27.64 14.59
C GLU A 514 -29.56 -28.63 13.48
N ARG A 515 -28.87 -28.50 12.34
CA ARG A 515 -29.08 -29.29 11.13
C ARG A 515 -27.77 -30.00 10.77
N THR A 516 -27.68 -31.29 11.05
CA THR A 516 -26.54 -32.10 10.62
C THR A 516 -26.64 -32.40 9.11
N GLN A 517 -25.78 -31.79 8.31
CA GLN A 517 -25.52 -32.25 6.93
C GLN A 517 -24.37 -33.28 6.97
N PRO A 518 -24.51 -34.46 6.33
CA PRO A 518 -23.41 -35.42 6.27
C PRO A 518 -22.25 -34.82 5.46
N GLY A 519 -21.19 -34.38 6.14
CA GLY A 519 -19.97 -33.87 5.52
C GLY A 519 -19.42 -32.55 6.06
N ASP A 520 -20.20 -31.77 6.81
CA ASP A 520 -19.70 -30.51 7.41
C ASP A 520 -18.86 -30.82 8.66
N GLN A 521 -17.56 -31.06 8.46
CA GLN A 521 -16.57 -31.20 9.54
C GLN A 521 -16.14 -29.82 10.09
N ILE A 522 -17.09 -28.98 10.49
CA ILE A 522 -16.79 -27.68 11.09
C ILE A 522 -16.29 -27.89 12.53
N VAL A 523 -15.15 -27.30 12.88
CA VAL A 523 -14.63 -27.35 14.25
C VAL A 523 -15.15 -26.14 15.03
N HIS A 524 -15.72 -26.41 16.19
CA HIS A 524 -16.13 -25.40 17.17
C HIS A 524 -15.12 -25.36 18.31
N PHE A 525 -14.89 -24.17 18.86
CA PHE A 525 -13.96 -23.94 19.96
C PHE A 525 -14.68 -23.20 21.09
N ASP A 526 -14.70 -23.80 22.28
CA ASP A 526 -15.29 -23.19 23.46
C ASP A 526 -14.43 -22.03 23.99
N THR A 527 -15.09 -21.04 24.58
CA THR A 527 -14.42 -19.94 25.27
C THR A 527 -14.11 -20.35 26.72
N THR A 528 -12.83 -20.33 27.09
CA THR A 528 -12.35 -20.69 28.43
C THR A 528 -11.73 -19.50 29.13
N SER A 529 -11.87 -19.35 30.44
CA SER A 529 -11.27 -18.19 31.15
C SER A 529 -9.74 -18.10 30.99
N ILE A 530 -9.23 -16.86 31.03
CA ILE A 530 -7.79 -16.56 30.91
C ILE A 530 -7.01 -17.29 32.01
N LYS A 531 -6.01 -18.08 31.61
CA LYS A 531 -5.03 -18.65 32.55
C LYS A 531 -4.02 -17.57 32.96
N GLN A 532 -3.76 -17.42 34.26
CA GLN A 532 -2.69 -16.54 34.73
C GLN A 532 -1.33 -17.03 34.20
N ARG A 533 -0.54 -16.11 33.64
CA ARG A 533 0.83 -16.37 33.20
C ARG A 533 1.82 -15.39 33.86
N PRO A 534 3.11 -15.79 34.05
CA PRO A 534 4.14 -14.89 34.56
C PRO A 534 4.31 -13.65 33.68
N SER A 535 4.65 -12.50 34.27
CA SER A 535 4.82 -11.21 33.56
C SER A 535 5.89 -11.27 32.46
N TYR A 536 6.97 -12.03 32.68
CA TYR A 536 8.04 -12.22 31.69
C TYR A 536 7.61 -13.06 30.48
N ARG A 537 6.47 -13.76 30.57
CA ARG A 537 5.97 -14.68 29.55
C ARG A 537 4.63 -14.19 28.97
N PRO A 538 4.62 -13.14 28.13
CA PRO A 538 3.38 -12.56 27.59
C PRO A 538 2.68 -13.48 26.57
N PHE A 539 3.35 -14.53 26.09
CA PHE A 539 2.79 -15.48 25.13
C PHE A 539 3.12 -16.91 25.57
N ASP A 540 2.13 -17.79 25.41
CA ASP A 540 2.18 -19.23 25.64
C ASP A 540 1.17 -19.96 24.74
N ALA A 541 1.05 -21.28 24.86
CA ALA A 541 0.14 -22.10 24.06
C ALA A 541 -1.36 -21.81 24.31
N SER A 542 -1.71 -21.10 25.39
CA SER A 542 -3.09 -20.71 25.71
C SER A 542 -3.48 -19.32 25.22
N THR A 543 -2.53 -18.56 24.68
CA THR A 543 -2.75 -17.19 24.19
C THR A 543 -3.84 -17.14 23.13
N ARG A 544 -4.83 -16.26 23.30
CA ARG A 544 -5.90 -15.96 22.33
C ARG A 544 -5.82 -14.49 21.93
N SER A 545 -6.14 -14.19 20.68
CA SER A 545 -5.96 -12.87 20.08
C SER A 545 -7.16 -12.42 19.24
N PHE A 546 -7.36 -11.12 19.18
CA PHE A 546 -8.12 -10.48 18.11
C PHE A 546 -7.18 -10.03 17.00
N VAL A 547 -7.67 -10.07 15.77
CA VAL A 547 -7.02 -9.42 14.63
C VAL A 547 -7.83 -8.19 14.23
N TYR A 548 -7.27 -7.00 14.37
CA TYR A 548 -7.91 -5.75 13.94
C TYR A 548 -7.60 -5.52 12.46
N GLY A 549 -8.62 -5.59 11.61
CA GLY A 549 -8.54 -5.58 10.15
C GLY A 549 -8.84 -6.93 9.51
N LEU A 550 -9.32 -6.91 8.26
CA LEU A 550 -9.68 -8.13 7.52
C LEU A 550 -8.44 -8.73 6.84
N GLN A 551 -7.73 -9.61 7.56
CA GLN A 551 -6.44 -10.18 7.15
C GLN A 551 -6.46 -11.71 7.01
N PRO A 552 -7.23 -12.28 6.06
CA PRO A 552 -7.47 -13.72 6.00
C PRO A 552 -6.18 -14.54 5.82
N ARG A 553 -5.21 -14.06 5.03
CA ARG A 553 -3.93 -14.77 4.83
C ARG A 553 -3.08 -14.81 6.10
N ALA A 554 -3.03 -13.72 6.85
CA ALA A 554 -2.27 -13.66 8.10
C ALA A 554 -2.93 -14.57 9.16
N ILE A 555 -4.27 -14.52 9.26
CA ILE A 555 -5.05 -15.35 10.17
C ILE A 555 -4.88 -16.83 9.84
N GLN A 556 -5.02 -17.22 8.55
CA GLN A 556 -4.79 -18.60 8.15
C GLN A 556 -3.36 -19.05 8.49
N GLY A 557 -2.35 -18.22 8.23
CA GLY A 557 -0.96 -18.53 8.59
C GLY A 557 -0.72 -18.64 10.11
N MET A 558 -1.48 -17.92 10.93
CA MET A 558 -1.46 -18.11 12.39
C MET A 558 -2.10 -19.46 12.78
N LEU A 559 -3.25 -19.79 12.22
CA LEU A 559 -3.95 -21.07 12.46
C LEU A 559 -3.12 -22.28 12.00
N ASP A 560 -2.45 -22.19 10.85
CA ASP A 560 -1.56 -23.25 10.35
C ASP A 560 -0.36 -23.44 11.29
N PHE A 561 0.21 -22.34 11.77
CA PHE A 561 1.28 -22.36 12.76
C PHE A 561 0.80 -23.00 14.07
N ASP A 562 -0.37 -22.62 14.56
CA ASP A 562 -0.95 -23.14 15.80
C ASP A 562 -1.19 -24.66 15.71
N TYR A 563 -1.76 -25.12 14.60
CA TYR A 563 -1.98 -26.54 14.33
C TYR A 563 -0.66 -27.31 14.28
N SER A 564 0.35 -26.77 13.60
CA SER A 564 1.68 -27.38 13.52
C SER A 564 2.40 -27.42 14.88
N CYS A 565 2.13 -26.45 15.74
CA CYS A 565 2.62 -26.43 17.12
C CYS A 565 1.92 -27.48 18.00
N GLY A 566 0.82 -28.08 17.54
CA GLY A 566 -0.01 -29.00 18.32
C GLY A 566 -0.84 -28.28 19.38
N ARG A 567 -1.28 -27.04 19.11
CA ARG A 567 -2.23 -26.33 19.98
C ARG A 567 -3.60 -26.98 19.89
N ASP A 568 -4.37 -26.90 20.98
CA ASP A 568 -5.74 -27.40 21.03
C ASP A 568 -6.75 -26.40 20.42
N VAL A 569 -6.44 -25.10 20.54
CA VAL A 569 -7.34 -24.00 20.15
C VAL A 569 -6.58 -22.96 19.30
N PRO A 570 -7.21 -22.43 18.23
CA PRO A 570 -6.65 -21.34 17.43
C PRO A 570 -6.27 -20.15 18.27
N SER A 571 -5.13 -19.55 17.94
CA SER A 571 -4.70 -18.32 18.58
C SER A 571 -5.53 -17.10 18.17
N VAL A 572 -6.29 -17.16 17.07
CA VAL A 572 -7.23 -16.11 16.67
C VAL A 572 -8.64 -16.49 17.11
N ALA A 573 -9.26 -15.64 17.93
CA ALA A 573 -10.63 -15.83 18.40
C ALA A 573 -11.65 -15.12 17.49
N ALA A 574 -11.33 -13.90 17.05
CA ALA A 574 -12.20 -13.10 16.19
C ALA A 574 -11.44 -12.01 15.44
N MET A 575 -12.12 -11.39 14.48
CA MET A 575 -11.63 -10.21 13.77
C MET A 575 -12.45 -8.98 14.12
N ILE A 576 -11.79 -7.83 14.15
CA ILE A 576 -12.44 -6.52 14.28
C ILE A 576 -12.33 -5.80 12.94
N TYR A 577 -13.46 -5.58 12.28
CA TYR A 577 -13.53 -4.87 11.01
C TYR A 577 -14.68 -3.86 11.03
N PRO A 578 -14.39 -2.56 11.30
CA PRO A 578 -15.41 -1.53 11.46
C PRO A 578 -16.27 -1.27 10.22
N PHE A 579 -15.84 -1.74 9.05
CA PHE A 579 -16.51 -1.49 7.78
C PHE A 579 -17.39 -2.69 7.40
N GLY A 580 -18.71 -2.51 7.36
CA GLY A 580 -19.67 -3.56 6.99
C GLY A 580 -20.45 -4.10 8.18
N GLY A 581 -21.11 -5.25 7.99
CA GLY A 581 -21.92 -5.90 9.02
C GLY A 581 -21.19 -7.07 9.70
N HIS A 582 -21.77 -7.54 10.81
CA HIS A 582 -21.35 -8.80 11.43
C HIS A 582 -21.48 -9.94 10.43
N HIS A 583 -20.43 -10.74 10.31
CA HIS A 583 -20.44 -11.93 9.48
C HIS A 583 -19.43 -12.94 10.02
N ILE A 584 -19.43 -14.13 9.44
CA ILE A 584 -18.52 -15.21 9.78
C ILE A 584 -17.58 -15.41 8.59
N GLN A 585 -16.29 -15.59 8.87
CA GLN A 585 -15.30 -15.93 7.86
C GLN A 585 -14.79 -17.35 8.06
N LYS A 586 -14.66 -18.07 6.95
CA LYS A 586 -14.19 -19.45 6.92
C LYS A 586 -12.66 -19.50 6.84
N PHE A 587 -12.09 -20.40 7.63
CA PHE A 587 -10.67 -20.73 7.72
C PHE A 587 -10.47 -22.25 7.79
N TYR A 588 -9.22 -22.70 7.78
CA TYR A 588 -8.85 -24.10 8.00
C TYR A 588 -8.14 -24.29 9.34
N TRP A 589 -8.47 -25.41 10.01
CA TRP A 589 -7.77 -25.96 11.16
C TRP A 589 -7.28 -27.36 10.79
N GLY A 590 -6.04 -27.44 10.30
CA GLY A 590 -5.53 -28.64 9.62
C GLY A 590 -6.31 -28.90 8.33
N THR A 591 -7.05 -30.00 8.27
CA THR A 591 -7.90 -30.36 7.12
C THR A 591 -9.36 -29.94 7.27
N LYS A 592 -9.77 -29.48 8.46
CA LYS A 592 -11.16 -29.16 8.79
C LYS A 592 -11.42 -27.67 8.62
N GLU A 593 -12.66 -27.31 8.35
CA GLU A 593 -13.06 -25.89 8.30
C GLU A 593 -13.32 -25.35 9.71
N ALA A 594 -12.94 -24.11 9.94
CA ALA A 594 -13.19 -23.35 11.15
C ALA A 594 -13.88 -22.04 10.80
N LEU A 595 -14.82 -21.60 11.64
CA LEU A 595 -15.60 -20.39 11.43
C LEU A 595 -15.22 -19.36 12.49
N LEU A 596 -14.66 -18.22 12.07
CA LEU A 596 -14.28 -17.13 12.98
C LEU A 596 -15.21 -15.92 12.78
N PRO A 597 -15.77 -15.34 13.87
CA PRO A 597 -16.65 -14.19 13.79
C PRO A 597 -15.89 -12.89 13.45
N VAL A 598 -16.55 -12.02 12.69
CA VAL A 598 -16.12 -10.65 12.40
C VAL A 598 -17.06 -9.68 13.10
N TYR A 599 -16.51 -8.86 14.00
CA TYR A 599 -17.24 -7.81 14.72
C TYR A 599 -16.92 -6.44 14.16
N THR A 600 -17.89 -5.53 14.25
CA THR A 600 -17.73 -4.13 13.85
C THR A 600 -17.18 -3.25 14.98
N SER A 601 -17.37 -3.63 16.24
CA SER A 601 -16.84 -2.92 17.41
C SER A 601 -15.92 -3.81 18.25
N LEU A 602 -14.88 -3.22 18.83
CA LEU A 602 -13.98 -3.93 19.73
C LEU A 602 -14.69 -4.28 21.05
N GLU A 603 -15.54 -3.39 21.56
CA GLU A 603 -16.31 -3.60 22.78
C GLU A 603 -17.15 -4.89 22.74
N GLU A 604 -17.84 -5.15 21.63
CA GLU A 604 -18.66 -6.34 21.49
C GLU A 604 -17.81 -7.62 21.43
N ALA A 605 -16.68 -7.56 20.72
CA ALA A 605 -15.77 -8.69 20.62
C ALA A 605 -15.17 -9.05 22.00
N VAL A 606 -14.69 -8.04 22.73
CA VAL A 606 -14.17 -8.18 24.12
C VAL A 606 -15.23 -8.83 25.01
N LYS A 607 -16.49 -8.37 24.93
CA LYS A 607 -17.59 -8.95 25.72
C LYS A 607 -17.86 -10.43 25.39
N LYS A 608 -17.72 -10.83 24.13
CA LYS A 608 -18.00 -12.20 23.66
C LYS A 608 -16.80 -13.15 23.83
N HIS A 609 -15.59 -12.63 23.89
CA HIS A 609 -14.34 -13.41 24.02
C HIS A 609 -13.53 -12.90 25.22
N PRO A 610 -13.96 -13.25 26.45
CA PRO A 610 -13.26 -12.85 27.68
C PRO A 610 -11.91 -13.55 27.86
N ASP A 611 -11.61 -14.53 27.01
CA ASP A 611 -10.39 -15.34 26.96
C ASP A 611 -9.27 -14.68 26.14
N VAL A 612 -9.58 -13.60 25.42
CA VAL A 612 -8.63 -12.87 24.57
C VAL A 612 -7.89 -11.80 25.34
N ASP A 613 -6.56 -11.85 25.24
CA ASP A 613 -5.66 -10.92 25.93
C ASP A 613 -4.64 -10.25 25.00
N VAL A 614 -4.66 -10.59 23.70
CA VAL A 614 -3.76 -10.04 22.68
C VAL A 614 -4.57 -9.38 21.55
N ILE A 615 -4.08 -8.26 21.02
CA ILE A 615 -4.53 -7.72 19.74
C ILE A 615 -3.38 -7.67 18.74
N VAL A 616 -3.60 -8.20 17.54
CA VAL A 616 -2.74 -7.96 16.37
C VAL A 616 -3.40 -6.90 15.51
N ASN A 617 -2.89 -5.66 15.56
CA ASN A 617 -3.49 -4.50 14.95
C ASN A 617 -2.92 -4.20 13.55
N PHE A 618 -3.68 -4.51 12.51
CA PHE A 618 -3.39 -4.19 11.10
C PHE A 618 -4.09 -2.92 10.60
N ALA A 619 -4.56 -2.05 11.51
CA ALA A 619 -5.02 -0.72 11.14
C ALA A 619 -3.92 0.04 10.35
N SER A 620 -4.34 0.95 9.46
CA SER A 620 -3.40 1.81 8.72
C SER A 620 -2.67 2.77 9.66
N SER A 621 -1.56 3.38 9.21
CA SER A 621 -0.88 4.44 9.98
C SER A 621 -1.79 5.61 10.38
N ARG A 622 -2.88 5.83 9.65
CA ARG A 622 -3.88 6.87 9.90
C ARG A 622 -4.88 6.51 11.00
N SER A 623 -5.13 5.21 11.22
CA SER A 623 -6.16 4.71 12.14
C SER A 623 -5.60 3.90 13.31
N VAL A 624 -4.30 3.57 13.29
CA VAL A 624 -3.64 2.80 14.36
C VAL A 624 -3.66 3.53 15.69
N TYR A 625 -3.56 4.87 15.69
CA TYR A 625 -3.60 5.65 16.92
C TYR A 625 -4.95 5.50 17.63
N SER A 626 -6.06 5.83 16.97
CA SER A 626 -7.39 5.74 17.57
C SER A 626 -7.80 4.31 17.95
N SER A 627 -7.54 3.33 17.08
CA SER A 627 -7.83 1.91 17.37
C SER A 627 -7.02 1.37 18.56
N THR A 628 -5.78 1.84 18.74
CA THR A 628 -4.96 1.43 19.89
C THR A 628 -5.41 2.11 21.19
N LEU A 629 -5.79 3.39 21.14
CA LEU A 629 -6.37 4.06 22.30
C LEU A 629 -7.68 3.41 22.76
N GLU A 630 -8.53 3.00 21.81
CA GLU A 630 -9.73 2.21 22.08
C GLU A 630 -9.37 0.90 22.77
N ALA A 631 -8.41 0.15 22.24
CA ALA A 631 -7.95 -1.12 22.83
C ALA A 631 -7.40 -0.95 24.25
N LEU A 632 -6.67 0.12 24.53
CA LEU A 632 -6.12 0.41 25.86
C LEU A 632 -7.21 0.68 26.91
N ASN A 633 -8.48 0.88 26.54
CA ASN A 633 -9.57 0.99 27.51
C ASN A 633 -10.03 -0.35 28.10
N PHE A 634 -9.61 -1.48 27.52
CA PHE A 634 -10.03 -2.82 27.97
C PHE A 634 -8.91 -3.51 28.77
N PRO A 635 -9.03 -3.64 30.11
CA PRO A 635 -7.97 -4.20 30.96
C PRO A 635 -7.60 -5.66 30.67
N GLN A 636 -8.48 -6.42 30.01
CA GLN A 636 -8.21 -7.80 29.60
C GLN A 636 -7.09 -7.88 28.56
N LEU A 637 -6.88 -6.83 27.77
CA LEU A 637 -5.88 -6.78 26.72
C LEU A 637 -4.53 -6.42 27.34
N ARG A 638 -3.61 -7.39 27.34
CA ARG A 638 -2.29 -7.29 27.98
C ARG A 638 -1.16 -7.05 27.00
N SER A 639 -1.36 -7.38 25.72
CA SER A 639 -0.38 -7.13 24.65
C SER A 639 -1.05 -6.67 23.36
N ILE A 640 -0.46 -5.68 22.71
CA ILE A 640 -0.92 -5.16 21.41
C ILE A 640 0.27 -5.09 20.45
N ALA A 641 0.14 -5.73 19.29
CA ALA A 641 1.11 -5.64 18.21
C ALA A 641 0.64 -4.64 17.15
N LEU A 642 1.45 -3.64 16.84
CA LEU A 642 1.15 -2.55 15.91
C LEU A 642 1.90 -2.76 14.60
N ILE A 643 1.22 -3.27 13.57
CA ILE A 643 1.87 -3.67 12.31
C ILE A 643 2.16 -2.45 11.41
N ALA A 644 1.37 -1.38 11.53
CA ALA A 644 1.47 -0.19 10.68
C ALA A 644 2.86 0.45 10.73
N GLU A 645 3.44 0.73 9.56
CA GLU A 645 4.63 1.59 9.41
C GLU A 645 4.20 3.03 9.12
N GLY A 646 5.03 3.99 9.56
CA GLY A 646 4.79 5.42 9.31
C GLY A 646 3.80 6.04 10.30
N VAL A 647 3.87 5.62 11.56
CA VAL A 647 3.09 6.23 12.64
C VAL A 647 3.80 7.51 13.09
N PRO A 648 3.09 8.65 13.21
CA PRO A 648 3.66 9.88 13.77
C PRO A 648 4.42 9.65 15.08
N GLU A 649 5.64 10.19 15.18
CA GLU A 649 6.54 10.03 16.32
C GLU A 649 5.86 10.49 17.62
N ARG A 650 5.08 11.57 17.57
CA ARG A 650 4.27 12.06 18.71
C ARG A 650 3.21 11.04 19.14
N HIS A 651 2.43 10.50 18.20
CA HIS A 651 1.42 9.48 18.49
C HIS A 651 2.03 8.18 19.03
N ALA A 652 3.18 7.74 18.49
CA ALA A 652 3.89 6.57 18.99
C ALA A 652 4.31 6.75 20.46
N ARG A 653 4.79 7.94 20.84
CA ARG A 653 5.13 8.28 22.24
C ARG A 653 3.89 8.26 23.14
N GLU A 654 2.78 8.86 22.71
CA GLU A 654 1.53 8.88 23.50
C GLU A 654 1.00 7.47 23.76
N ILE A 655 0.97 6.62 22.73
CA ILE A 655 0.60 5.19 22.85
C ILE A 655 1.51 4.49 23.86
N LEU A 656 2.83 4.63 23.71
CA LEU A 656 3.81 4.02 24.60
C LEU A 656 3.57 4.40 26.07
N HIS A 657 3.40 5.69 26.37
CA HIS A 657 3.27 6.16 27.75
C HIS A 657 1.95 5.69 28.37
N LEU A 658 0.86 5.77 27.61
CA LEU A 658 -0.44 5.29 28.08
C LEU A 658 -0.44 3.77 28.28
N ALA A 659 0.22 3.02 27.40
CA ALA A 659 0.36 1.57 27.54
C ALA A 659 1.20 1.20 28.78
N LYS A 660 2.30 1.92 29.04
CA LYS A 660 3.11 1.75 30.25
C LYS A 660 2.30 2.03 31.52
N GLN A 661 1.50 3.10 31.54
CA GLN A 661 0.60 3.42 32.66
C GLN A 661 -0.44 2.32 32.91
N LYS A 662 -0.93 1.68 31.85
CA LYS A 662 -1.93 0.60 31.93
C LYS A 662 -1.32 -0.81 32.06
N GLY A 663 0.01 -0.92 32.04
CA GLY A 663 0.72 -2.20 32.11
C GLY A 663 0.48 -3.12 30.90
N VAL A 664 0.32 -2.53 29.71
CA VAL A 664 0.10 -3.23 28.43
C VAL A 664 1.40 -3.24 27.62
N LEU A 665 1.80 -4.41 27.12
CA LEU A 665 2.96 -4.56 26.25
C LEU A 665 2.61 -4.12 24.81
N ILE A 666 3.37 -3.17 24.26
CA ILE A 666 3.24 -2.75 22.86
C ILE A 666 4.42 -3.28 22.04
N ILE A 667 4.17 -4.09 21.02
CA ILE A 667 5.20 -4.55 20.06
C ILE A 667 4.99 -3.78 18.75
N GLY A 668 5.98 -3.01 18.30
CA GLY A 668 5.84 -2.04 17.21
C GLY A 668 5.73 -0.60 17.71
N PRO A 669 5.34 0.38 16.86
CA PRO A 669 4.87 0.22 15.48
C PRO A 669 5.95 -0.18 14.47
N ALA A 670 5.59 -0.27 13.19
CA ALA A 670 6.47 -0.65 12.08
C ALA A 670 7.16 -2.00 12.30
N THR A 671 6.39 -3.00 12.71
CA THR A 671 6.90 -4.35 12.99
C THR A 671 6.10 -5.43 12.25
N VAL A 672 6.75 -6.56 11.99
CA VAL A 672 6.05 -7.80 11.62
C VAL A 672 5.43 -8.49 12.85
N GLY A 673 5.89 -8.13 14.05
CA GLY A 673 5.49 -8.70 15.33
C GLY A 673 6.61 -9.53 15.96
N GLY A 674 6.34 -10.82 16.13
CA GLY A 674 7.23 -11.77 16.76
C GLY A 674 6.67 -13.18 16.73
N ILE A 675 7.51 -14.13 17.12
CA ILE A 675 7.18 -15.55 17.12
C ILE A 675 7.72 -16.23 18.37
N LYS A 676 6.86 -17.03 19.01
CA LYS A 676 7.21 -17.94 20.08
C LYS A 676 6.90 -19.36 19.64
N PRO A 677 7.88 -20.09 19.10
CA PRO A 677 7.71 -21.45 18.61
C PRO A 677 7.00 -22.38 19.62
N GLY A 678 6.02 -23.15 19.14
CA GLY A 678 5.18 -24.00 19.98
C GLY A 678 4.04 -23.27 20.72
N CYS A 679 4.01 -21.93 20.68
CA CYS A 679 3.08 -21.13 21.48
C CYS A 679 2.25 -20.17 20.65
N PHE A 680 2.83 -19.12 20.07
CA PHE A 680 2.07 -18.07 19.43
C PHE A 680 2.91 -17.34 18.38
N ARG A 681 2.26 -16.90 17.31
CA ARG A 681 2.87 -16.11 16.25
C ARG A 681 2.02 -14.87 16.00
N ILE A 682 2.66 -13.71 15.92
CA ILE A 682 1.98 -12.46 15.61
C ILE A 682 1.91 -12.31 14.08
N GLY A 683 0.69 -12.40 13.54
CA GLY A 683 0.38 -12.09 12.15
C GLY A 683 1.26 -12.83 11.15
N ASN A 684 2.09 -12.09 10.41
CA ASN A 684 2.89 -12.63 9.31
C ASN A 684 4.29 -13.15 9.72
N SER A 685 4.66 -13.09 11.00
CA SER A 685 6.01 -13.42 11.48
C SER A 685 6.42 -14.86 11.16
N GLY A 686 7.59 -15.07 10.55
CA GLY A 686 8.04 -16.40 10.12
C GLY A 686 7.52 -16.84 8.76
N GLY A 687 6.61 -16.08 8.14
CA GLY A 687 6.17 -16.25 6.76
C GLY A 687 5.26 -17.44 6.49
N MET A 688 5.48 -18.13 5.37
CA MET A 688 4.66 -19.29 4.97
C MET A 688 5.08 -20.56 5.73
N MET A 689 4.23 -21.58 5.66
CA MET A 689 4.43 -22.83 6.40
C MET A 689 5.73 -23.56 6.02
N ASP A 690 6.17 -23.42 4.76
CA ASP A 690 7.45 -23.95 4.30
C ASP A 690 8.64 -23.40 5.11
N ASN A 691 8.66 -22.09 5.39
CA ASN A 691 9.67 -21.47 6.22
C ASN A 691 9.52 -21.80 7.71
N ILE A 692 8.28 -21.91 8.22
CA ILE A 692 8.01 -22.38 9.59
C ILE A 692 8.62 -23.77 9.81
N ILE A 693 8.49 -24.67 8.85
CA ILE A 693 9.07 -26.02 8.93
C ILE A 693 10.60 -25.96 8.74
N ALA A 694 11.08 -25.26 7.71
CA ALA A 694 12.50 -25.18 7.39
C ALA A 694 13.34 -24.57 8.52
N SER A 695 12.84 -23.49 9.14
CA SER A 695 13.46 -22.86 10.32
C SER A 695 13.06 -23.51 11.65
N LYS A 696 12.33 -24.63 11.58
CA LYS A 696 11.87 -25.43 12.73
C LYS A 696 11.17 -24.58 13.82
N LEU A 697 10.26 -23.71 13.42
CA LEU A 697 9.55 -22.77 14.29
C LEU A 697 8.29 -23.37 14.94
N TYR A 698 7.94 -24.63 14.67
CA TYR A 698 6.80 -25.33 15.27
C TYR A 698 7.07 -25.88 16.68
N ARG A 699 8.31 -25.72 17.19
CA ARG A 699 8.73 -26.17 18.52
C ARG A 699 9.79 -25.23 19.12
N PRO A 700 9.82 -25.05 20.45
CA PRO A 700 10.77 -24.14 21.09
C PRO A 700 12.20 -24.67 21.06
N GLY A 701 13.15 -23.79 20.75
CA GLY A 701 14.56 -23.98 21.09
C GLY A 701 14.90 -23.30 22.42
N SER A 702 16.12 -22.77 22.55
CA SER A 702 16.60 -22.16 23.82
C SER A 702 17.08 -20.72 23.67
N ILE A 703 17.00 -20.14 22.47
CA ILE A 703 17.59 -18.83 22.15
C ILE A 703 16.50 -17.77 22.03
N GLY A 704 16.54 -16.75 22.89
CA GLY A 704 15.68 -15.57 22.79
C GLY A 704 16.37 -14.48 21.98
N TYR A 705 15.70 -13.91 20.97
CA TYR A 705 16.27 -12.79 20.21
C TYR A 705 15.37 -11.57 20.18
N VAL A 706 16.00 -10.40 20.06
CA VAL A 706 15.34 -9.14 19.80
C VAL A 706 16.03 -8.40 18.65
N SER A 707 15.24 -7.86 17.73
CA SER A 707 15.70 -7.16 16.51
C SER A 707 14.86 -5.91 16.27
N LYS A 708 15.41 -4.87 15.62
CA LYS A 708 14.59 -3.79 15.04
C LYS A 708 13.89 -4.23 13.76
N SER A 709 14.63 -4.89 12.86
CA SER A 709 14.13 -5.28 11.54
C SER A 709 13.31 -6.56 11.56
N GLY A 710 12.08 -6.50 11.03
CA GLY A 710 11.25 -7.70 10.80
C GLY A 710 11.77 -8.60 9.68
N GLY A 711 12.47 -8.07 8.68
CA GLY A 711 13.12 -8.90 7.65
C GLY A 711 14.28 -9.71 8.23
N MET A 712 15.11 -9.06 9.05
CA MET A 712 16.24 -9.73 9.69
C MET A 712 15.81 -10.66 10.83
N SER A 713 14.67 -10.45 11.49
CA SER A 713 14.16 -11.41 12.48
C SER A 713 13.90 -12.78 11.86
N ASN A 714 13.41 -12.82 10.61
CA ASN A 714 13.21 -14.08 9.92
C ASN A 714 14.52 -14.69 9.39
N GLU A 715 15.51 -13.86 9.05
CA GLU A 715 16.87 -14.35 8.78
C GLU A 715 17.52 -14.93 10.05
N LEU A 716 17.31 -14.31 11.22
CA LEU A 716 17.74 -14.86 12.51
C LEU A 716 17.07 -16.19 12.82
N ASN A 717 15.77 -16.35 12.54
CA ASN A 717 15.09 -17.65 12.67
C ASN A 717 15.82 -18.75 11.86
N ASN A 718 16.18 -18.45 10.61
CA ASN A 718 16.93 -19.37 9.76
C ASN A 718 18.32 -19.68 10.33
N ILE A 719 19.11 -18.64 10.66
CA ILE A 719 20.46 -18.81 11.22
C ILE A 719 20.40 -19.63 12.52
N LEU A 720 19.51 -19.30 13.45
CA LEU A 720 19.40 -20.01 14.72
C LEU A 720 18.97 -21.47 14.52
N SER A 721 18.11 -21.76 13.55
CA SER A 721 17.69 -23.14 13.26
C SER A 721 18.82 -24.04 12.74
N ILE A 722 19.80 -23.46 12.05
CA ILE A 722 20.94 -24.16 11.45
C ILE A 722 22.08 -24.33 12.46
N TYR A 723 22.36 -23.28 13.24
CA TYR A 723 23.57 -23.21 14.07
C TYR A 723 23.33 -23.50 15.56
N THR A 724 22.07 -23.64 16.00
CA THR A 724 21.67 -23.93 17.39
C THR A 724 20.48 -24.92 17.44
N ASN A 725 19.82 -25.11 18.60
CA ASN A 725 18.54 -25.86 18.65
C ASN A 725 17.31 -25.03 18.20
N GLY A 726 17.47 -23.74 17.93
CA GLY A 726 16.46 -22.86 17.37
C GLY A 726 15.92 -21.79 18.34
N THR A 727 14.95 -21.02 17.83
CA THR A 727 14.35 -19.89 18.55
C THR A 727 13.46 -20.35 19.71
N TYR A 728 13.64 -19.77 20.89
CA TYR A 728 12.71 -19.86 22.03
C TYR A 728 11.60 -18.82 21.91
N GLU A 729 11.98 -17.54 21.77
CA GLU A 729 11.06 -16.42 21.50
C GLU A 729 11.82 -15.34 20.74
N GLY A 730 11.23 -14.81 19.67
CA GLY A 730 11.83 -13.82 18.81
C GLY A 730 10.92 -12.62 18.60
N ILE A 731 11.37 -11.42 18.95
CA ILE A 731 10.59 -10.19 18.78
C ILE A 731 11.29 -9.21 17.84
N ALA A 732 10.55 -8.68 16.88
CA ALA A 732 10.92 -7.47 16.16
C ALA A 732 10.26 -6.26 16.85
N ILE A 733 11.04 -5.36 17.45
CA ILE A 733 10.49 -4.19 18.17
C ILE A 733 9.92 -3.13 17.22
N GLY A 734 10.37 -3.14 15.96
CA GLY A 734 9.94 -2.22 14.91
C GLY A 734 10.99 -1.19 14.53
N GLY A 735 10.84 -0.64 13.31
CA GLY A 735 11.78 0.32 12.72
C GLY A 735 11.51 1.81 13.05
N ASP A 736 10.41 2.10 13.75
CA ASP A 736 10.07 3.46 14.16
C ASP A 736 11.04 3.98 15.24
N ARG A 737 11.18 5.32 15.32
CA ARG A 737 12.12 5.95 16.26
C ARG A 737 11.82 5.64 17.73
N TYR A 738 10.54 5.56 18.08
CA TYR A 738 10.07 5.29 19.44
C TYR A 738 9.22 4.02 19.47
N PRO A 739 9.84 2.83 19.48
CA PRO A 739 9.10 1.59 19.57
C PRO A 739 8.43 1.48 20.95
N GLY A 740 7.22 0.91 20.98
CA GLY A 740 6.40 0.75 22.19
C GLY A 740 7.02 -0.17 23.26
N SER A 741 7.94 -1.04 22.85
CA SER A 741 8.85 -1.79 23.71
C SER A 741 10.26 -1.77 23.11
N THR A 742 11.26 -1.82 23.97
CA THR A 742 12.68 -1.63 23.60
C THR A 742 13.47 -2.92 23.75
N PHE A 743 14.72 -2.91 23.29
CA PHE A 743 15.64 -4.06 23.44
C PHE A 743 15.72 -4.54 24.89
N ILE A 744 15.91 -3.62 25.83
CA ILE A 744 16.04 -3.96 27.24
C ILE A 744 14.76 -4.59 27.82
N ASP A 745 13.58 -4.13 27.39
CA ASP A 745 12.30 -4.65 27.90
C ASP A 745 12.15 -6.14 27.57
N HIS A 746 12.53 -6.57 26.36
CA HIS A 746 12.46 -7.99 26.00
C HIS A 746 13.61 -8.82 26.56
N LEU A 747 14.83 -8.27 26.62
CA LEU A 747 15.97 -9.00 27.17
C LEU A 747 15.84 -9.25 28.68
N LEU A 748 15.23 -8.33 29.43
CA LEU A 748 14.93 -8.56 30.85
C LEU A 748 13.90 -9.69 31.03
N ARG A 749 12.87 -9.75 30.18
CA ARG A 749 11.92 -10.89 30.19
C ARG A 749 12.63 -12.20 29.89
N TYR A 750 13.54 -12.20 28.92
CA TYR A 750 14.31 -13.39 28.56
C TYR A 750 15.31 -13.78 29.63
N GLU A 751 15.90 -12.84 30.35
CA GLU A 751 16.74 -13.10 31.51
C GLU A 751 15.95 -13.79 32.62
N GLU A 752 14.72 -13.32 32.89
CA GLU A 752 13.86 -13.88 33.93
C GLU A 752 13.28 -15.26 33.57
N ASP A 753 13.02 -15.54 32.28
CA ASP A 753 12.45 -16.83 31.86
C ASP A 753 13.51 -17.95 31.91
N PRO A 754 13.35 -18.97 32.79
CA PRO A 754 14.35 -20.02 32.93
C PRO A 754 14.53 -20.86 31.67
N GLU A 755 13.54 -20.94 30.77
CA GLU A 755 13.63 -21.76 29.55
C GLU A 755 14.45 -21.08 28.44
N CYS A 756 14.61 -19.76 28.51
CA CYS A 756 15.51 -19.02 27.64
C CYS A 756 16.93 -19.10 28.22
N LYS A 757 17.89 -19.63 27.46
CA LYS A 757 19.26 -19.92 27.95
C LYS A 757 20.33 -19.00 27.37
N MET A 758 20.06 -18.40 26.23
CA MET A 758 20.99 -17.56 25.48
C MET A 758 20.24 -16.42 24.80
N LEU A 759 20.84 -15.24 24.78
CA LEU A 759 20.21 -14.02 24.26
C LEU A 759 20.91 -13.56 22.98
N VAL A 760 20.13 -13.05 22.03
CA VAL A 760 20.64 -12.43 20.80
C VAL A 760 20.06 -11.03 20.63
N LEU A 761 20.94 -10.05 20.40
CA LEU A 761 20.57 -8.66 20.15
C LEU A 761 21.07 -8.24 18.76
N LEU A 762 20.13 -8.00 17.83
CA LEU A 762 20.44 -7.39 16.55
C LEU A 762 20.07 -5.89 16.59
N GLY A 763 21.08 -5.09 16.93
CA GLY A 763 21.00 -3.63 16.99
C GLY A 763 21.16 -2.98 15.62
N GLU A 764 21.09 -1.66 15.59
CA GLU A 764 21.21 -0.87 14.35
C GLU A 764 21.81 0.50 14.64
N VAL A 765 22.42 1.13 13.63
CA VAL A 765 22.82 2.54 13.67
C VAL A 765 21.65 3.46 14.07
N GLY A 766 21.94 4.51 14.82
CA GLY A 766 20.94 5.48 15.30
C GLY A 766 20.34 5.14 16.66
N GLY A 767 20.16 6.15 17.51
CA GLY A 767 19.69 6.01 18.88
C GLY A 767 20.70 5.33 19.83
N ILE A 768 20.34 5.20 21.11
CA ILE A 768 21.23 4.73 22.19
C ILE A 768 20.64 3.56 23.01
N GLU A 769 19.62 2.87 22.49
CA GLU A 769 18.91 1.81 23.24
C GLU A 769 19.82 0.64 23.62
N GLU A 770 20.81 0.30 22.79
CA GLU A 770 21.79 -0.75 23.08
C GLU A 770 22.62 -0.45 24.34
N TYR A 771 22.87 0.82 24.66
CA TYR A 771 23.61 1.21 25.87
C TYR A 771 22.84 0.89 27.15
N ARG A 772 21.50 0.91 27.11
CA ARG A 772 20.67 0.50 28.26
C ARG A 772 20.85 -0.98 28.58
N VAL A 773 21.08 -1.80 27.55
CA VAL A 773 21.41 -3.23 27.70
C VAL A 773 22.84 -3.39 28.22
N ILE A 774 23.79 -2.62 27.68
CA ILE A 774 25.18 -2.59 28.17
C ILE A 774 25.23 -2.28 29.67
N ASP A 775 24.48 -1.28 30.12
CA ASP A 775 24.43 -0.91 31.53
C ASP A 775 23.82 -2.01 32.40
N ALA A 776 22.79 -2.72 31.92
CA ALA A 776 22.19 -3.85 32.62
C ALA A 776 23.16 -5.02 32.77
N VAL A 777 23.97 -5.31 31.74
CA VAL A 777 25.02 -6.34 31.80
C VAL A 777 26.13 -5.94 32.76
N LYS A 778 26.63 -4.70 32.68
CA LYS A 778 27.66 -4.17 33.60
C LYS A 778 27.22 -4.21 35.07
N LYS A 779 25.94 -3.97 35.34
CA LYS A 779 25.34 -4.04 36.68
C LYS A 779 25.05 -5.49 37.15
N GLY A 780 25.28 -6.49 36.31
CA GLY A 780 24.99 -7.90 36.63
C GLY A 780 23.50 -8.22 36.72
N ILE A 781 22.65 -7.39 36.13
CA ILE A 781 21.19 -7.59 36.04
C ILE A 781 20.90 -8.65 34.98
N ILE A 782 21.54 -8.56 33.81
CA ILE A 782 21.51 -9.60 32.78
C ILE A 782 22.78 -10.42 32.90
N ARG A 783 22.63 -11.73 33.11
CA ARG A 783 23.75 -12.66 33.34
C ARG A 783 23.86 -13.72 32.26
N LYS A 784 22.78 -14.01 31.54
CA LYS A 784 22.82 -14.95 30.41
C LYS A 784 23.75 -14.41 29.32
N PRO A 785 24.44 -15.31 28.58
CA PRO A 785 25.31 -14.89 27.50
C PRO A 785 24.51 -14.20 26.39
N ILE A 786 25.01 -13.04 25.95
CA ILE A 786 24.42 -12.25 24.87
C ILE A 786 25.37 -12.24 23.68
N VAL A 787 24.89 -12.75 22.54
CA VAL A 787 25.51 -12.51 21.23
C VAL A 787 24.87 -11.29 20.60
N ALA A 788 25.67 -10.29 20.23
CA ALA A 788 25.13 -9.02 19.74
C ALA A 788 25.88 -8.48 18.53
N TRP A 789 25.13 -7.82 17.65
CA TRP A 789 25.69 -7.08 16.52
C TRP A 789 24.80 -5.89 16.17
N ALA A 790 25.40 -4.70 16.04
CA ALA A 790 24.75 -3.53 15.48
C ALA A 790 25.11 -3.39 14.00
N ILE A 791 24.10 -3.40 13.12
CA ILE A 791 24.26 -3.19 11.67
C ILE A 791 24.37 -1.69 11.33
N GLY A 792 24.97 -1.36 10.19
CA GLY A 792 25.16 0.03 9.73
C GLY A 792 26.60 0.54 9.89
N THR A 793 27.57 -0.37 9.91
CA THR A 793 29.00 -0.06 10.00
C THR A 793 29.54 0.63 8.73
N CYS A 794 28.83 0.54 7.60
CA CYS A 794 29.17 1.26 6.37
C CYS A 794 28.96 2.78 6.47
N ALA A 795 28.17 3.28 7.45
CA ALA A 795 27.81 4.69 7.53
C ALA A 795 29.01 5.65 7.58
N LYS A 796 30.09 5.26 8.30
CA LYS A 796 31.34 6.04 8.39
C LYS A 796 32.11 6.16 7.07
N MET A 797 31.79 5.33 6.09
CA MET A 797 32.47 5.30 4.79
C MET A 797 31.81 6.23 3.78
N PHE A 798 30.62 6.76 4.09
CA PHE A 798 29.94 7.73 3.24
C PHE A 798 30.43 9.15 3.54
N THR A 799 30.52 9.98 2.49
CA THR A 799 30.97 11.37 2.60
C THR A 799 29.89 12.31 3.12
N THR A 800 28.62 11.90 3.04
CA THR A 800 27.46 12.65 3.52
C THR A 800 26.60 11.76 4.42
N GLU A 801 25.81 12.38 5.29
CA GLU A 801 24.87 11.67 6.15
C GLU A 801 23.82 10.94 5.30
N VAL A 802 23.71 9.62 5.48
CA VAL A 802 22.73 8.78 4.80
C VAL A 802 21.68 8.32 5.82
N GLN A 803 20.44 8.72 5.60
CA GLN A 803 19.28 8.15 6.29
C GLN A 803 18.98 6.77 5.69
N PHE A 804 19.11 5.72 6.51
CA PHE A 804 18.73 4.36 6.10
C PHE A 804 17.20 4.18 6.13
N GLY A 805 16.71 3.05 5.61
CA GLY A 805 15.28 2.82 5.36
C GLY A 805 14.36 2.97 6.59
N HIS A 806 14.78 2.45 7.75
CA HIS A 806 13.99 2.59 8.99
C HIS A 806 14.05 4.03 9.52
N ALA A 807 12.96 4.50 10.12
CA ALA A 807 12.80 5.87 10.60
C ALA A 807 13.89 6.29 11.60
N GLY A 808 14.27 5.37 12.50
CA GLY A 808 15.26 5.61 13.55
C GLY A 808 16.73 5.43 13.12
N SER A 809 17.00 5.03 11.88
CA SER A 809 18.35 4.63 11.44
C SER A 809 19.17 5.79 10.87
N MET A 810 19.47 6.74 11.74
CA MET A 810 20.36 7.88 11.47
C MET A 810 21.12 8.22 12.75
N ALA A 811 22.44 8.32 12.66
CA ALA A 811 23.30 8.69 13.78
C ALA A 811 23.47 10.21 13.84
N ASN A 812 23.11 10.84 14.97
CA ASN A 812 23.34 12.26 15.20
C ASN A 812 24.62 12.54 16.02
N SER A 813 25.26 11.49 16.54
CA SER A 813 26.46 11.55 17.38
C SER A 813 27.30 10.27 17.21
N ASP A 814 28.58 10.30 17.63
CA ASP A 814 29.46 9.13 17.55
C ASP A 814 28.92 7.93 18.35
N MET A 815 28.28 8.19 19.50
CA MET A 815 27.66 7.15 20.32
C MET A 815 26.55 6.39 19.57
N GLU A 816 25.86 7.03 18.63
CA GLU A 816 24.79 6.43 17.84
C GLU A 816 25.31 5.59 16.66
N THR A 817 26.63 5.61 16.39
CA THR A 817 27.22 4.81 15.31
C THR A 817 27.22 3.32 15.67
N ALA A 818 27.01 2.46 14.66
CA ALA A 818 27.04 1.01 14.84
C ALA A 818 28.41 0.52 15.37
N ASP A 819 29.51 1.12 14.91
CA ASP A 819 30.85 0.78 15.38
C ASP A 819 31.07 1.11 16.86
N ALA A 820 30.64 2.30 17.32
CA ALA A 820 30.76 2.67 18.73
C ALA A 820 29.96 1.72 19.62
N LYS A 821 28.72 1.38 19.21
CA LYS A 821 27.88 0.40 19.89
C LYS A 821 28.54 -0.98 19.96
N ASN A 822 29.06 -1.49 18.84
CA ASN A 822 29.73 -2.79 18.79
C ASN A 822 30.97 -2.83 19.70
N ARG A 823 31.79 -1.77 19.72
CA ARG A 823 32.93 -1.66 20.66
C ARG A 823 32.45 -1.62 22.11
N ALA A 824 31.41 -0.85 22.42
CA ALA A 824 30.87 -0.72 23.77
C ALA A 824 30.25 -2.03 24.29
N MET A 825 29.53 -2.76 23.43
CA MET A 825 28.98 -4.09 23.74
C MET A 825 30.10 -5.09 24.02
N ARG A 826 31.14 -5.13 23.17
CA ARG A 826 32.30 -6.01 23.37
C ARG A 826 33.01 -5.72 24.70
N ALA A 827 33.25 -4.45 25.01
CA ALA A 827 33.87 -4.03 26.27
C ALA A 827 33.03 -4.36 27.51
N ALA A 828 31.71 -4.50 27.36
CA ALA A 828 30.79 -4.86 28.44
C ALA A 828 30.65 -6.38 28.66
N GLY A 829 31.29 -7.21 27.82
CA GLY A 829 31.26 -8.68 27.95
C GLY A 829 30.28 -9.40 27.03
N PHE A 830 29.70 -8.70 26.04
CA PHE A 830 28.90 -9.33 25.00
C PHE A 830 29.82 -10.09 24.04
N VAL A 831 29.29 -11.16 23.44
CA VAL A 831 29.97 -11.83 22.34
C VAL A 831 29.62 -11.12 21.03
N VAL A 832 30.57 -10.35 20.49
CA VAL A 832 30.36 -9.49 19.31
C VAL A 832 31.27 -9.94 18.17
N PRO A 833 30.74 -10.40 17.02
CA PRO A 833 31.54 -10.82 15.87
C PRO A 833 32.28 -9.63 15.23
N GLU A 834 33.21 -9.90 14.31
CA GLU A 834 33.92 -8.84 13.56
C GLU A 834 33.08 -8.29 12.41
N THR A 835 32.32 -9.16 11.73
CA THR A 835 31.33 -8.78 10.71
C THR A 835 30.03 -9.54 10.92
N PHE A 836 28.96 -9.11 10.26
CA PHE A 836 27.69 -9.86 10.27
C PHE A 836 27.84 -11.29 9.70
N GLU A 837 28.78 -11.53 8.80
CA GLU A 837 29.06 -12.86 8.21
C GLU A 837 29.63 -13.84 9.24
N ASP A 838 30.28 -13.32 10.28
CA ASP A 838 30.86 -14.13 11.35
C ASP A 838 29.83 -14.47 12.45
N LEU A 839 28.65 -13.83 12.45
CA LEU A 839 27.59 -14.04 13.45
C LEU A 839 27.16 -15.51 13.60
N PRO A 840 26.94 -16.30 12.52
CA PRO A 840 26.52 -17.70 12.66
C PRO A 840 27.54 -18.58 13.39
N TYR A 841 28.83 -18.35 13.18
CA TYR A 841 29.91 -19.13 13.81
C TYR A 841 30.00 -18.84 15.30
N VAL A 842 29.95 -17.56 15.68
CA VAL A 842 29.98 -17.12 17.07
C VAL A 842 28.75 -17.61 17.84
N LEU A 843 27.58 -17.63 17.19
CA LEU A 843 26.36 -18.22 17.74
C LEU A 843 26.55 -19.71 18.05
N LYS A 844 27.11 -20.46 17.10
CA LYS A 844 27.37 -21.89 17.25
C LYS A 844 28.36 -22.18 18.39
N GLU A 845 29.48 -21.47 18.44
CA GLU A 845 30.50 -21.64 19.49
C GLU A 845 29.90 -21.38 20.89
N THR A 846 29.11 -20.32 21.02
CA THR A 846 28.44 -19.98 22.29
C THR A 846 27.42 -21.05 22.68
N TYR A 847 26.62 -21.52 21.72
CA TYR A 847 25.63 -22.57 21.93
C TYR A 847 26.28 -23.90 22.35
N ASP A 848 27.30 -24.36 21.62
CA ASP A 848 28.01 -25.61 21.90
C ASP A 848 28.66 -25.57 23.29
N SER A 849 29.21 -24.41 23.70
CA SER A 849 29.71 -24.21 25.06
C SER A 849 28.63 -24.38 26.13
N LEU A 850 27.42 -23.85 25.91
CA LEU A 850 26.30 -24.00 26.85
C LEU A 850 25.76 -25.42 26.92
N VAL A 851 25.82 -26.17 25.80
CA VAL A 851 25.49 -27.60 25.77
C VAL A 851 26.54 -28.40 26.56
N ALA A 852 27.83 -28.13 26.34
CA ALA A 852 28.92 -28.79 27.06
C ALA A 852 28.86 -28.55 28.58
N GLN A 853 28.42 -27.37 29.01
CA GLN A 853 28.20 -27.02 30.42
C GLN A 853 26.93 -27.64 31.01
N GLY A 854 26.05 -28.24 30.20
CA GLY A 854 24.78 -28.81 30.62
C GLY A 854 23.66 -27.78 30.87
N THR A 855 23.90 -26.50 30.58
CA THR A 855 22.91 -25.41 30.67
C THR A 855 21.78 -25.59 29.64
N ILE A 856 22.15 -26.02 28.43
CA ILE A 856 21.22 -26.41 27.37
C ILE A 856 21.23 -27.92 27.24
N LYS A 857 20.05 -28.54 27.29
CA LYS A 857 19.85 -29.97 27.03
C LYS A 857 18.98 -30.11 25.78
N PRO A 858 19.57 -30.39 24.61
CA PRO A 858 18.82 -30.55 23.37
C PRO A 858 17.76 -31.64 23.53
N GLN A 859 16.54 -31.34 23.09
CA GLN A 859 15.44 -32.30 23.08
C GLN A 859 15.41 -33.06 21.76
N PRO A 860 14.90 -34.31 21.73
CA PRO A 860 14.62 -35.01 20.49
C PRO A 860 13.69 -34.20 19.59
N GLU A 861 14.01 -34.16 18.29
CA GLU A 861 13.16 -33.48 17.29
C GLU A 861 11.83 -34.23 17.16
N ARG A 862 10.73 -33.49 17.05
CA ARG A 862 9.39 -34.05 16.78
C ARG A 862 8.96 -33.67 15.37
N GLU A 863 8.28 -34.56 14.68
CA GLU A 863 7.66 -34.22 13.40
C GLU A 863 6.36 -33.42 13.63
N PRO A 864 6.16 -32.28 12.95
CA PRO A 864 4.92 -31.53 13.04
C PRO A 864 3.77 -32.29 12.34
N PRO A 865 2.51 -32.06 12.73
CA PRO A 865 1.35 -32.53 11.97
C PRO A 865 1.41 -32.08 10.51
N VAL A 866 1.02 -32.98 9.60
CA VAL A 866 1.02 -32.69 8.16
C VAL A 866 -0.20 -31.86 7.80
N ILE A 867 0.03 -30.66 7.27
CA ILE A 867 -1.01 -29.80 6.71
C ILE A 867 -1.02 -29.99 5.18
N PRO A 868 -2.19 -30.22 4.55
CA PRO A 868 -2.27 -30.30 3.11
C PRO A 868 -1.76 -29.03 2.44
N MET A 869 -1.16 -29.18 1.26
CA MET A 869 -0.78 -28.03 0.45
C MET A 869 -2.03 -27.31 -0.06
N ASP A 870 -2.04 -25.98 0.02
CA ASP A 870 -3.10 -25.16 -0.55
C ASP A 870 -3.26 -25.45 -2.05
N TYR A 871 -4.51 -25.55 -2.50
CA TYR A 871 -4.84 -25.89 -3.89
C TYR A 871 -4.25 -24.90 -4.89
N LYS A 872 -4.33 -23.59 -4.59
CA LYS A 872 -3.81 -22.55 -5.50
C LYS A 872 -2.30 -22.66 -5.59
N TRP A 873 -1.63 -22.94 -4.47
CA TRP A 873 -0.18 -23.14 -4.45
C TRP A 873 0.25 -24.39 -5.23
N ALA A 874 -0.44 -25.51 -5.04
CA ALA A 874 -0.16 -26.74 -5.79
C ALA A 874 -0.40 -26.56 -7.31
N GLN A 875 -1.40 -25.77 -7.69
CA GLN A 875 -1.68 -25.41 -9.09
C GLN A 875 -0.59 -24.50 -9.67
N GLU A 876 -0.13 -23.49 -8.93
CA GLU A 876 0.95 -22.58 -9.31
C GLU A 876 2.28 -23.34 -9.54
N LEU A 877 2.61 -24.29 -8.66
CA LEU A 877 3.76 -25.18 -8.82
C LEU A 877 3.61 -26.23 -9.94
N GLY A 878 2.42 -26.37 -10.54
CA GLY A 878 2.12 -27.37 -11.56
C GLY A 878 2.07 -28.81 -11.04
N LEU A 879 1.90 -29.00 -9.73
CA LEU A 879 1.80 -30.33 -9.10
C LEU A 879 0.43 -30.97 -9.34
N ILE A 880 -0.60 -30.14 -9.52
CA ILE A 880 -1.96 -30.57 -9.81
C ILE A 880 -2.50 -29.86 -11.04
N ARG A 881 -3.43 -30.52 -11.72
CA ARG A 881 -4.22 -29.94 -12.81
C ARG A 881 -5.70 -30.10 -12.47
N LYS A 882 -6.46 -29.00 -12.59
CA LYS A 882 -7.92 -29.04 -12.54
C LYS A 882 -8.46 -28.56 -13.89
N PRO A 883 -9.32 -29.33 -14.56
CA PRO A 883 -9.95 -28.85 -15.78
C PRO A 883 -10.77 -27.59 -15.47
N ALA A 884 -10.70 -26.59 -16.34
CA ALA A 884 -11.53 -25.40 -16.21
C ALA A 884 -13.00 -25.81 -16.37
N ALA A 885 -13.84 -25.44 -15.39
CA ALA A 885 -15.27 -25.73 -15.45
C ALA A 885 -16.02 -24.86 -16.47
N PHE A 886 -15.43 -23.72 -16.83
CA PHE A 886 -16.02 -22.73 -17.72
C PHE A 886 -15.01 -22.28 -18.77
N ILE A 887 -15.51 -22.00 -19.98
CA ILE A 887 -14.74 -21.40 -21.07
C ILE A 887 -15.46 -20.11 -21.47
N SER A 888 -14.76 -18.99 -21.39
CA SER A 888 -15.21 -17.70 -21.94
C SER A 888 -14.23 -17.26 -23.02
N THR A 889 -14.75 -16.70 -24.11
CA THR A 889 -13.94 -16.28 -25.27
C THR A 889 -14.23 -14.85 -25.73
N ILE A 890 -15.10 -14.12 -25.04
CA ILE A 890 -15.57 -12.79 -25.47
C ILE A 890 -14.82 -11.64 -24.79
N SER A 891 -14.35 -11.83 -23.55
CA SER A 891 -13.63 -10.83 -22.79
C SER A 891 -12.61 -11.45 -21.83
N ASP A 892 -11.57 -10.70 -21.50
CA ASP A 892 -10.61 -11.06 -20.43
C ASP A 892 -10.30 -9.81 -19.59
N GLU A 893 -10.68 -9.86 -18.32
CA GLU A 893 -10.51 -8.80 -17.33
C GLU A 893 -9.34 -9.05 -16.35
N ARG A 894 -8.66 -10.20 -16.47
CA ARG A 894 -7.62 -10.62 -15.50
C ARG A 894 -6.29 -9.91 -15.71
N GLY A 895 -6.09 -9.32 -16.89
CA GLY A 895 -4.87 -8.60 -17.27
C GLY A 895 -4.75 -7.22 -16.63
N GLN A 896 -3.74 -6.45 -17.06
CA GLN A 896 -3.59 -5.05 -16.66
C GLN A 896 -4.70 -4.14 -17.23
N GLU A 897 -5.35 -4.61 -18.29
CA GLU A 897 -6.37 -3.89 -19.01
C GLU A 897 -7.46 -4.86 -19.48
N LEU A 898 -8.70 -4.39 -19.54
CA LEU A 898 -9.84 -5.14 -20.07
C LEU A 898 -9.64 -5.38 -21.57
N ILE A 899 -9.87 -6.62 -22.01
CA ILE A 899 -9.76 -7.02 -23.41
C ILE A 899 -11.12 -7.52 -23.89
N TYR A 900 -11.59 -7.02 -25.03
CA TYR A 900 -12.77 -7.51 -25.77
C TYR A 900 -12.32 -8.25 -27.02
N ALA A 901 -12.52 -9.57 -27.06
CA ALA A 901 -12.13 -10.45 -28.16
C ALA A 901 -10.70 -10.18 -28.70
N GLY A 902 -9.73 -10.01 -27.79
CA GLY A 902 -8.33 -9.72 -28.12
C GLY A 902 -7.97 -8.24 -28.28
N MET A 903 -8.94 -7.33 -28.35
CA MET A 903 -8.71 -5.88 -28.44
C MET A 903 -8.74 -5.22 -27.06
N ARG A 904 -7.70 -4.48 -26.70
CA ARG A 904 -7.63 -3.74 -25.43
C ARG A 904 -8.68 -2.63 -25.42
N ILE A 905 -9.26 -2.35 -24.25
CA ILE A 905 -10.29 -1.31 -24.12
C ILE A 905 -9.77 0.08 -24.56
N SER A 906 -8.51 0.41 -24.32
CA SER A 906 -7.89 1.64 -24.81
C SER A 906 -7.81 1.69 -26.34
N ASP A 907 -7.55 0.57 -27.00
CA ASP A 907 -7.55 0.49 -28.46
C ASP A 907 -8.99 0.61 -29.01
N VAL A 908 -10.00 0.06 -28.32
CA VAL A 908 -11.43 0.22 -28.67
C VAL A 908 -11.83 1.70 -28.74
N PHE A 909 -11.39 2.50 -27.76
CA PHE A 909 -11.65 3.96 -27.76
C PHE A 909 -10.75 4.71 -28.74
N ARG A 910 -9.47 4.34 -28.87
CA ARG A 910 -8.53 4.99 -29.79
C ARG A 910 -8.96 4.85 -31.25
N ASP A 911 -9.51 3.70 -31.61
CA ASP A 911 -9.93 3.37 -32.96
C ASP A 911 -11.40 3.77 -33.26
N GLU A 912 -12.09 4.41 -32.30
CA GLU A 912 -13.45 4.94 -32.44
C GLU A 912 -14.50 3.94 -33.00
N ILE A 913 -14.38 2.65 -32.65
CA ILE A 913 -15.20 1.60 -33.28
C ILE A 913 -16.71 1.63 -32.89
N GLY A 914 -17.10 2.47 -31.94
CA GLY A 914 -18.49 2.72 -31.56
C GLY A 914 -19.18 1.56 -30.82
N LEU A 915 -20.47 1.74 -30.50
CA LEU A 915 -21.25 0.71 -29.79
C LEU A 915 -21.47 -0.51 -30.69
N GLY A 916 -21.69 -0.29 -31.99
CA GLY A 916 -21.76 -1.37 -32.97
C GLY A 916 -20.48 -2.19 -33.06
N GLY A 917 -19.32 -1.56 -32.93
CA GLY A 917 -18.02 -2.24 -32.88
C GLY A 917 -17.81 -3.05 -31.60
N VAL A 918 -18.28 -2.55 -30.46
CA VAL A 918 -18.24 -3.32 -29.19
C VAL A 918 -19.17 -4.55 -29.26
N VAL A 919 -20.39 -4.39 -29.77
CA VAL A 919 -21.30 -5.53 -30.01
C VAL A 919 -20.64 -6.52 -30.97
N SER A 920 -19.98 -6.03 -32.01
CA SER A 920 -19.23 -6.86 -32.95
C SER A 920 -18.14 -7.71 -32.28
N LEU A 921 -17.34 -7.11 -31.41
CA LEU A 921 -16.28 -7.83 -30.70
C LEU A 921 -16.87 -8.84 -29.70
N LEU A 922 -17.88 -8.45 -28.93
CA LEU A 922 -18.41 -9.30 -27.86
C LEU A 922 -19.28 -10.45 -28.38
N TRP A 923 -20.11 -10.22 -29.39
CA TRP A 923 -21.06 -11.23 -29.89
C TRP A 923 -20.44 -12.06 -31.00
N PHE A 924 -19.68 -11.43 -31.89
CA PHE A 924 -19.12 -12.09 -33.07
C PHE A 924 -17.64 -12.40 -32.94
N LYS A 925 -16.92 -11.84 -31.96
CA LYS A 925 -15.45 -11.96 -31.82
C LYS A 925 -14.71 -11.54 -33.09
N ARG A 926 -15.28 -10.58 -33.82
CA ARG A 926 -14.72 -10.01 -35.05
C ARG A 926 -14.76 -8.49 -34.98
N ARG A 927 -13.84 -7.83 -35.67
CA ARG A 927 -13.93 -6.40 -35.95
C ARG A 927 -14.65 -6.21 -37.28
N LEU A 928 -15.96 -5.99 -37.21
CA LEU A 928 -16.77 -5.77 -38.41
C LEU A 928 -16.42 -4.44 -39.11
N PRO A 929 -16.67 -4.34 -40.43
CA PRO A 929 -16.50 -3.09 -41.17
C PRO A 929 -17.35 -1.94 -40.58
N PRO A 930 -16.92 -0.68 -40.72
CA PRO A 930 -17.64 0.47 -40.16
C PRO A 930 -19.11 0.59 -40.62
N TRP A 931 -19.42 0.21 -41.86
CA TRP A 931 -20.81 0.22 -42.34
C TRP A 931 -21.69 -0.80 -41.62
N ALA A 932 -21.12 -1.94 -41.22
CA ALA A 932 -21.82 -3.03 -40.54
C ALA A 932 -22.02 -2.69 -39.05
N THR A 933 -20.99 -2.14 -38.39
CA THR A 933 -21.13 -1.64 -37.02
C THR A 933 -22.15 -0.51 -36.95
N LYS A 934 -22.16 0.39 -37.93
CA LYS A 934 -23.14 1.46 -37.99
C LYS A 934 -24.56 0.97 -38.29
N PHE A 935 -24.70 -0.09 -39.09
CA PHE A 935 -25.98 -0.77 -39.28
C PHE A 935 -26.52 -1.36 -37.97
N ILE A 936 -25.67 -2.02 -37.18
CA ILE A 936 -26.03 -2.55 -35.85
C ILE A 936 -26.55 -1.43 -34.95
N GLU A 937 -25.85 -0.28 -34.90
CA GLU A 937 -26.33 0.88 -34.12
C GLU A 937 -27.69 1.39 -34.59
N MET A 938 -27.89 1.46 -35.91
CA MET A 938 -29.17 1.86 -36.49
C MET A 938 -30.30 0.90 -36.08
N VAL A 939 -30.06 -0.41 -36.08
CA VAL A 939 -31.03 -1.41 -35.60
C VAL A 939 -31.42 -1.17 -34.14
N LEU A 940 -30.43 -0.91 -33.28
CA LEU A 940 -30.69 -0.61 -31.85
C LEU A 940 -31.54 0.65 -31.68
N MET A 941 -31.31 1.69 -32.49
CA MET A 941 -32.10 2.93 -32.46
C MET A 941 -33.54 2.70 -32.94
N LEU A 942 -33.73 1.94 -34.01
CA LEU A 942 -35.06 1.69 -34.59
C LEU A 942 -35.93 0.78 -33.71
N THR A 943 -35.30 -0.08 -32.91
CA THR A 943 -35.97 -1.01 -31.99
C THR A 943 -36.08 -0.48 -30.56
N ALA A 944 -35.58 0.73 -30.29
CA ALA A 944 -35.48 1.28 -28.95
C ALA A 944 -36.81 1.32 -28.18
N ASP A 945 -37.86 1.85 -28.79
CA ASP A 945 -39.21 1.88 -28.21
C ASP A 945 -40.34 1.89 -29.27
N HIS A 946 -41.56 1.55 -28.87
CA HIS A 946 -42.76 1.56 -29.71
C HIS A 946 -44.03 1.89 -28.89
N GLY A 947 -43.85 2.66 -27.81
CA GLY A 947 -44.91 3.14 -26.95
C GLY A 947 -45.37 2.15 -25.88
N PRO A 948 -46.19 2.62 -24.92
CA PRO A 948 -46.48 1.91 -23.67
C PRO A 948 -47.48 0.75 -23.82
N ALA A 949 -48.13 0.61 -24.98
CA ALA A 949 -49.20 -0.36 -25.20
C ALA A 949 -48.69 -1.76 -25.56
N VAL A 950 -47.40 -1.90 -25.90
CA VAL A 950 -46.82 -3.21 -26.19
C VAL A 950 -46.61 -3.99 -24.89
N SER A 951 -46.75 -5.32 -24.96
CA SER A 951 -46.75 -6.20 -23.77
C SER A 951 -45.60 -5.93 -22.81
N GLY A 952 -44.36 -5.77 -23.31
CA GLY A 952 -43.21 -5.54 -22.45
C GLY A 952 -43.17 -4.14 -21.82
N ALA A 953 -43.61 -3.11 -22.53
CA ALA A 953 -43.68 -1.76 -21.99
C ALA A 953 -44.74 -1.67 -20.89
N MET A 954 -45.93 -2.26 -21.14
CA MET A 954 -47.01 -2.34 -20.16
C MET A 954 -46.57 -3.08 -18.89
N ASN A 955 -45.92 -4.24 -19.02
CA ASN A 955 -45.41 -4.99 -17.87
C ASN A 955 -44.35 -4.22 -17.08
N THR A 956 -43.48 -3.48 -17.77
CA THR A 956 -42.48 -2.61 -17.13
C THR A 956 -43.14 -1.49 -16.35
N ILE A 957 -44.16 -0.86 -16.93
CA ILE A 957 -44.94 0.21 -16.30
C ILE A 957 -45.69 -0.31 -15.07
N VAL A 958 -46.39 -1.44 -15.19
CA VAL A 958 -47.15 -2.04 -14.08
C VAL A 958 -46.22 -2.43 -12.93
N ALA A 959 -45.09 -3.08 -13.20
CA ALA A 959 -44.10 -3.43 -12.18
C ALA A 959 -43.51 -2.18 -11.49
N THR A 960 -43.25 -1.13 -12.26
CA THR A 960 -42.73 0.14 -11.72
C THR A 960 -43.74 0.83 -10.82
N ARG A 961 -45.00 0.87 -11.25
CA ARG A 961 -46.13 1.40 -10.46
C ARG A 961 -46.40 0.56 -9.21
N ALA A 962 -46.05 -0.72 -9.22
CA ALA A 962 -46.05 -1.59 -8.04
C ALA A 962 -44.88 -1.35 -7.07
N GLY A 963 -44.10 -0.27 -7.27
CA GLY A 963 -43.03 0.14 -6.38
C GLY A 963 -41.70 -0.59 -6.60
N LYS A 964 -41.58 -1.41 -7.64
CA LYS A 964 -40.35 -2.17 -7.92
C LYS A 964 -39.20 -1.27 -8.40
N ASP A 965 -37.98 -1.79 -8.28
CA ASP A 965 -36.74 -1.18 -8.76
C ASP A 965 -36.59 -1.35 -10.29
N LEU A 966 -35.60 -0.64 -10.85
CA LEU A 966 -35.35 -0.61 -12.29
C LEU A 966 -35.14 -2.01 -12.88
N ILE A 967 -34.38 -2.87 -12.22
CA ILE A 967 -34.01 -4.19 -12.74
C ILE A 967 -35.22 -5.10 -12.74
N SER A 968 -35.97 -5.15 -11.63
CA SER A 968 -37.20 -5.93 -11.53
C SER A 968 -38.24 -5.50 -12.57
N SER A 969 -38.41 -4.19 -12.76
CA SER A 969 -39.35 -3.66 -13.75
C SER A 969 -38.94 -3.95 -15.18
N LEU A 970 -37.66 -3.73 -15.52
CA LEU A 970 -37.11 -4.04 -16.83
C LEU A 970 -37.25 -5.53 -17.14
N ALA A 971 -36.86 -6.41 -16.21
CA ALA A 971 -36.97 -7.86 -16.37
C ALA A 971 -38.43 -8.30 -16.59
N SER A 972 -39.39 -7.74 -15.84
CA SER A 972 -40.82 -7.98 -16.05
C SER A 972 -41.26 -7.68 -17.49
N GLY A 973 -40.75 -6.60 -18.08
CA GLY A 973 -40.99 -6.27 -19.48
C GLY A 973 -40.27 -7.19 -20.47
N LEU A 974 -38.98 -7.44 -20.24
CA LEU A 974 -38.15 -8.26 -21.13
C LEU A 974 -38.61 -9.71 -21.21
N LEU A 975 -39.15 -10.27 -20.11
CA LEU A 975 -39.72 -11.62 -20.07
C LEU A 975 -40.96 -11.78 -20.96
N THR A 976 -41.53 -10.69 -21.49
CA THR A 976 -42.58 -10.78 -22.50
C THR A 976 -42.04 -10.98 -23.92
N ILE A 977 -40.75 -10.74 -24.15
CA ILE A 977 -40.11 -10.90 -25.45
C ILE A 977 -39.93 -12.39 -25.75
N GLY A 978 -40.47 -12.84 -26.88
CA GLY A 978 -40.50 -14.22 -27.32
C GLY A 978 -41.26 -14.37 -28.64
N SER A 979 -41.83 -15.55 -28.90
CA SER A 979 -42.44 -15.88 -30.22
C SER A 979 -43.57 -14.95 -30.65
N ARG A 980 -44.35 -14.38 -29.72
CA ARG A 980 -45.48 -13.48 -30.04
C ARG A 980 -45.13 -11.99 -29.99
N PHE A 981 -44.10 -11.61 -29.24
CA PHE A 981 -43.67 -10.21 -29.08
C PHE A 981 -42.16 -10.14 -29.24
N GLY A 982 -41.67 -9.53 -30.33
CA GLY A 982 -40.24 -9.43 -30.63
C GLY A 982 -39.62 -10.59 -31.41
N GLY A 983 -40.28 -11.75 -31.50
CA GLY A 983 -39.78 -12.92 -32.25
C GLY A 983 -39.91 -12.86 -33.77
N ALA A 984 -40.52 -11.80 -34.32
CA ALA A 984 -40.76 -11.67 -35.76
C ALA A 984 -39.48 -11.52 -36.59
N LEU A 985 -38.40 -10.95 -36.01
CA LEU A 985 -37.14 -10.77 -36.72
C LEU A 985 -36.48 -12.12 -37.05
N ASP A 986 -36.42 -13.02 -36.06
CA ASP A 986 -35.77 -14.32 -36.19
C ASP A 986 -36.55 -15.25 -37.13
N GLU A 987 -37.88 -15.26 -37.01
CA GLU A 987 -38.76 -16.03 -37.89
C GLU A 987 -38.71 -15.52 -39.34
N ALA A 988 -38.69 -14.19 -39.55
CA ALA A 988 -38.54 -13.62 -40.88
C ALA A 988 -37.18 -13.99 -41.49
N ALA A 989 -36.08 -13.85 -40.75
CA ALA A 989 -34.75 -14.23 -41.22
C ALA A 989 -34.71 -15.70 -41.65
N ALA A 990 -35.26 -16.62 -40.84
CA ALA A 990 -35.32 -18.04 -41.15
C ALA A 990 -36.18 -18.35 -42.39
N MET A 991 -37.39 -17.77 -42.47
CA MET A 991 -38.32 -18.02 -43.58
C MET A 991 -37.76 -17.52 -44.92
N PHE A 992 -37.25 -16.29 -44.98
CA PHE A 992 -36.71 -15.71 -46.20
C PHE A 992 -35.41 -16.41 -46.63
N SER A 993 -34.50 -16.70 -45.70
CA SER A 993 -33.25 -17.40 -46.01
C SER A 993 -33.54 -18.80 -46.55
N SER A 994 -34.39 -19.58 -45.89
CA SER A 994 -34.74 -20.93 -46.34
C SER A 994 -35.39 -20.93 -47.73
N ALA A 995 -36.30 -19.98 -48.01
CA ALA A 995 -36.96 -19.90 -49.30
C ALA A 995 -35.99 -19.56 -50.44
N ARG A 996 -35.08 -18.60 -50.20
CA ARG A 996 -34.04 -18.25 -51.19
C ARG A 996 -33.07 -19.40 -51.39
N ASP A 997 -32.57 -19.99 -50.31
CA ASP A 997 -31.50 -21.00 -50.35
C ASP A 997 -31.97 -22.33 -50.95
N THR A 998 -33.27 -22.63 -50.87
CA THR A 998 -33.91 -23.77 -51.56
C THR A 998 -34.26 -23.49 -53.03
N GLY A 999 -33.98 -22.28 -53.52
CA GLY A 999 -34.19 -21.89 -54.90
C GLY A 999 -35.66 -21.62 -55.27
N LEU A 1000 -36.55 -21.42 -54.28
CA LEU A 1000 -37.93 -21.06 -54.57
C LEU A 1000 -37.98 -19.67 -55.21
N THR A 1001 -38.83 -19.49 -56.22
CA THR A 1001 -39.16 -18.14 -56.70
C THR A 1001 -40.02 -17.40 -55.66
N PRO A 1002 -40.02 -16.05 -55.63
CA PRO A 1002 -40.86 -15.28 -54.73
C PRO A 1002 -42.35 -15.66 -54.78
N ARG A 1003 -42.85 -16.02 -55.97
CA ARG A 1003 -44.23 -16.47 -56.17
C ARG A 1003 -44.47 -17.85 -55.54
N GLU A 1004 -43.59 -18.81 -55.76
CA GLU A 1004 -43.68 -20.15 -55.18
C GLU A 1004 -43.60 -20.11 -53.66
N PHE A 1005 -42.73 -19.28 -53.09
CA PHE A 1005 -42.64 -19.09 -51.65
C PHE A 1005 -43.96 -18.59 -51.03
N VAL A 1006 -44.59 -17.58 -51.66
CA VAL A 1006 -45.89 -17.06 -51.22
C VAL A 1006 -46.99 -18.11 -51.33
N ASP A 1007 -47.03 -18.86 -52.43
CA ASP A 1007 -48.06 -19.88 -52.65
C ASP A 1007 -47.86 -21.10 -51.75
N ASN A 1008 -46.62 -21.49 -51.46
CA ASN A 1008 -46.28 -22.56 -50.50
C ASN A 1008 -46.65 -22.17 -49.06
N SER A 1009 -46.37 -20.93 -48.64
CA SER A 1009 -46.77 -20.42 -47.33
C SER A 1009 -48.29 -20.43 -47.17
N ARG A 1010 -49.02 -20.01 -48.21
CA ARG A 1010 -50.49 -20.09 -48.24
C ARG A 1010 -51.00 -21.53 -48.14
N LYS A 1011 -50.43 -22.47 -48.90
CA LYS A 1011 -50.80 -23.90 -48.86
C LYS A 1011 -50.56 -24.50 -47.47
N ALA A 1012 -49.49 -24.09 -46.80
CA ALA A 1012 -49.17 -24.50 -45.43
C ALA A 1012 -50.01 -23.78 -44.36
N ASN A 1013 -50.95 -22.90 -44.75
CA ASN A 1013 -51.73 -22.04 -43.86
C ASN A 1013 -50.86 -21.22 -42.89
N LYS A 1014 -49.70 -20.74 -43.37
CA LYS A 1014 -48.76 -19.90 -42.62
C LYS A 1014 -48.67 -18.50 -43.24
N LEU A 1015 -48.73 -17.48 -42.41
CA LEU A 1015 -48.39 -16.11 -42.81
C LEU A 1015 -46.88 -15.97 -42.95
N ILE A 1016 -46.43 -15.10 -43.85
CA ILE A 1016 -45.00 -14.81 -44.04
C ILE A 1016 -44.59 -13.81 -42.96
N SER A 1017 -43.73 -14.24 -42.03
CA SER A 1017 -43.21 -13.37 -40.98
C SER A 1017 -42.39 -12.22 -41.59
N GLY A 1018 -42.57 -11.02 -41.08
CA GLY A 1018 -41.98 -9.80 -41.67
C GLY A 1018 -42.79 -9.15 -42.81
N ILE A 1019 -43.90 -9.74 -43.25
CA ILE A 1019 -44.82 -9.14 -44.24
C ILE A 1019 -46.14 -8.72 -43.57
N GLY A 1020 -46.55 -7.47 -43.82
CA GLY A 1020 -47.81 -6.90 -43.38
C GLY A 1020 -47.66 -5.80 -42.34
N HIS A 1021 -48.52 -4.79 -42.47
CA HIS A 1021 -48.62 -3.69 -41.52
C HIS A 1021 -50.11 -3.31 -41.29
N LYS A 1022 -50.45 -2.82 -40.10
CA LYS A 1022 -51.83 -2.44 -39.75
C LYS A 1022 -52.34 -1.19 -40.49
N ILE A 1023 -51.48 -0.16 -40.61
CA ILE A 1023 -51.81 1.16 -41.18
C ILE A 1023 -51.05 1.48 -42.49
N LYS A 1024 -49.72 1.30 -42.49
CA LYS A 1024 -48.83 1.54 -43.63
C LYS A 1024 -49.12 0.62 -44.81
N SER A 1025 -48.92 1.16 -46.02
CA SER A 1025 -49.19 0.50 -47.29
C SER A 1025 -48.17 0.95 -48.35
N VAL A 1026 -48.25 0.40 -49.57
CA VAL A 1026 -47.36 0.82 -50.68
C VAL A 1026 -47.40 2.32 -50.93
N ASN A 1027 -48.56 2.96 -50.77
CA ASN A 1027 -48.74 4.40 -51.00
C ASN A 1027 -48.44 5.26 -49.74
N ASN A 1028 -48.27 4.64 -48.58
CA ASN A 1028 -47.92 5.28 -47.31
C ASN A 1028 -46.85 4.41 -46.62
N PRO A 1029 -45.59 4.51 -47.06
CA PRO A 1029 -44.54 3.61 -46.60
C PRO A 1029 -44.19 3.81 -45.11
N ASP A 1030 -43.65 2.76 -44.49
CA ASP A 1030 -43.02 2.87 -43.18
C ASP A 1030 -41.64 3.52 -43.34
N LEU A 1031 -41.48 4.75 -42.83
CA LEU A 1031 -40.24 5.51 -42.98
C LEU A 1031 -39.04 4.80 -42.34
N ARG A 1032 -39.24 3.96 -41.32
CA ARG A 1032 -38.15 3.17 -40.72
C ARG A 1032 -37.60 2.16 -41.71
N VAL A 1033 -38.49 1.52 -42.47
CA VAL A 1033 -38.16 0.55 -43.51
C VAL A 1033 -37.41 1.25 -44.65
N GLU A 1034 -37.86 2.44 -45.07
CA GLU A 1034 -37.18 3.20 -46.12
C GLU A 1034 -35.76 3.64 -45.70
N LEU A 1035 -35.57 4.11 -44.46
CA LEU A 1035 -34.23 4.44 -43.93
C LEU A 1035 -33.28 3.24 -43.95
N VAL A 1036 -33.77 2.04 -43.59
CA VAL A 1036 -32.99 0.80 -43.63
C VAL A 1036 -32.61 0.45 -45.07
N LYS A 1037 -33.58 0.48 -46.01
CA LYS A 1037 -33.34 0.20 -47.44
C LYS A 1037 -32.32 1.16 -48.05
N GLU A 1038 -32.46 2.46 -47.80
CA GLU A 1038 -31.54 3.50 -48.29
C GLU A 1038 -30.12 3.27 -47.79
N TYR A 1039 -29.98 2.99 -46.50
CA TYR A 1039 -28.67 2.73 -45.90
C TYR A 1039 -28.03 1.46 -46.48
N VAL A 1040 -28.78 0.37 -46.59
CA VAL A 1040 -28.28 -0.92 -47.08
C VAL A 1040 -27.87 -0.82 -48.54
N ARG A 1041 -28.72 -0.29 -49.42
CA ARG A 1041 -28.39 -0.11 -50.85
C ARG A 1041 -27.17 0.77 -51.09
N LYS A 1042 -26.93 1.74 -50.21
CA LYS A 1042 -25.79 2.66 -50.35
C LYS A 1042 -24.48 2.06 -49.87
N ASN A 1043 -24.50 1.22 -48.82
CA ASN A 1043 -23.27 0.85 -48.09
C ASN A 1043 -22.94 -0.64 -48.11
N PHE A 1044 -23.92 -1.53 -48.34
CA PHE A 1044 -23.66 -2.97 -48.32
C PHE A 1044 -23.03 -3.43 -49.64
N PRO A 1045 -22.07 -4.37 -49.60
CA PRO A 1045 -21.47 -4.93 -50.81
C PRO A 1045 -22.46 -5.79 -51.62
N SER A 1046 -23.41 -6.43 -50.95
CA SER A 1046 -24.52 -7.20 -51.53
C SER A 1046 -25.74 -7.12 -50.61
N HIS A 1047 -26.92 -7.23 -51.20
CA HIS A 1047 -28.22 -7.15 -50.53
C HIS A 1047 -29.22 -8.11 -51.18
N SER A 1048 -28.74 -9.32 -51.52
CA SER A 1048 -29.47 -10.28 -52.33
C SER A 1048 -30.70 -10.86 -51.61
N LEU A 1049 -30.68 -11.00 -50.28
CA LEU A 1049 -31.86 -11.44 -49.53
C LEU A 1049 -32.88 -10.31 -49.41
N LEU A 1050 -32.43 -9.07 -49.22
CA LEU A 1050 -33.30 -7.90 -49.27
C LEU A 1050 -34.01 -7.81 -50.63
N ASP A 1051 -33.30 -7.99 -51.75
CA ASP A 1051 -33.90 -7.96 -53.10
C ASP A 1051 -34.94 -9.07 -53.29
N TYR A 1052 -34.64 -10.27 -52.79
CA TYR A 1052 -35.59 -11.38 -52.78
C TYR A 1052 -36.84 -11.05 -51.94
N ALA A 1053 -36.67 -10.47 -50.76
CA ALA A 1053 -37.78 -10.06 -49.89
C ALA A 1053 -38.63 -8.94 -50.50
N LEU A 1054 -38.02 -7.98 -51.19
CA LEU A 1054 -38.72 -6.93 -51.95
C LEU A 1054 -39.49 -7.50 -53.15
N ALA A 1055 -38.97 -8.56 -53.80
CA ALA A 1055 -39.69 -9.26 -54.84
C ALA A 1055 -40.91 -10.02 -54.27
N VAL A 1056 -40.79 -10.62 -53.08
CA VAL A 1056 -41.92 -11.21 -52.34
C VAL A 1056 -42.95 -10.14 -51.97
N GLU A 1057 -42.50 -8.97 -51.49
CA GLU A 1057 -43.37 -7.82 -51.20
C GLU A 1057 -44.21 -7.41 -52.42
N LYS A 1058 -43.62 -7.36 -53.63
CA LYS A 1058 -44.39 -7.07 -54.86
C LYS A 1058 -45.52 -8.09 -55.10
N VAL A 1059 -45.27 -9.37 -54.81
CA VAL A 1059 -46.28 -10.43 -54.95
C VAL A 1059 -47.38 -10.30 -53.90
N THR A 1060 -47.04 -9.93 -52.66
CA THR A 1060 -48.01 -9.83 -51.55
C THR A 1060 -48.83 -8.54 -51.62
N THR A 1061 -48.21 -7.42 -51.97
CA THR A 1061 -48.88 -6.11 -52.12
C THR A 1061 -49.87 -6.08 -53.28
N ALA A 1062 -49.63 -6.87 -54.34
CA ALA A 1062 -50.61 -7.11 -55.40
C ALA A 1062 -51.91 -7.78 -54.90
N LYS A 1063 -51.88 -8.45 -53.74
CA LYS A 1063 -53.09 -9.03 -53.09
C LYS A 1063 -53.77 -8.03 -52.17
N LYS A 1064 -52.99 -7.26 -51.40
CA LYS A 1064 -53.48 -6.20 -50.52
C LYS A 1064 -52.35 -5.21 -50.26
N ASP A 1065 -52.61 -3.94 -50.49
CA ASP A 1065 -51.65 -2.83 -50.42
C ASP A 1065 -50.91 -2.67 -49.08
N THR A 1066 -51.49 -3.17 -47.98
CA THR A 1066 -50.93 -3.18 -46.62
C THR A 1066 -49.99 -4.36 -46.34
N LEU A 1067 -49.85 -5.32 -47.27
CA LEU A 1067 -48.93 -6.46 -47.16
C LEU A 1067 -47.50 -6.11 -47.60
N ILE A 1068 -46.99 -5.01 -47.07
CA ILE A 1068 -45.63 -4.49 -47.28
C ILE A 1068 -44.60 -5.21 -46.41
N LEU A 1069 -43.31 -5.13 -46.76
CA LEU A 1069 -42.21 -5.55 -45.90
C LEU A 1069 -42.14 -4.61 -44.69
N ASN A 1070 -42.36 -5.14 -43.49
CA ASN A 1070 -42.33 -4.35 -42.26
C ASN A 1070 -40.89 -4.19 -41.73
N VAL A 1071 -40.72 -3.37 -40.68
CA VAL A 1071 -39.40 -3.06 -40.13
C VAL A 1071 -38.68 -4.30 -39.59
N ASP A 1072 -39.42 -5.24 -38.98
CA ASP A 1072 -38.85 -6.48 -38.44
C ASP A 1072 -38.32 -7.37 -39.57
N GLY A 1073 -39.11 -7.55 -40.64
CA GLY A 1073 -38.72 -8.30 -41.83
C GLY A 1073 -37.56 -7.64 -42.58
N CYS A 1074 -37.56 -6.32 -42.69
CA CYS A 1074 -36.49 -5.56 -43.35
C CYS A 1074 -35.16 -5.65 -42.58
N ILE A 1075 -35.18 -5.45 -41.25
CA ILE A 1075 -33.99 -5.63 -40.41
C ILE A 1075 -33.48 -7.07 -40.50
N ALA A 1076 -34.38 -8.05 -40.41
CA ALA A 1076 -34.03 -9.47 -40.44
C ALA A 1076 -33.26 -9.86 -41.71
N VAL A 1077 -33.80 -9.56 -42.90
CA VAL A 1077 -33.15 -9.94 -44.16
C VAL A 1077 -31.85 -9.17 -44.41
N CYS A 1078 -31.80 -7.89 -44.03
CA CYS A 1078 -30.59 -7.09 -44.15
C CYS A 1078 -29.50 -7.56 -43.17
N PHE A 1079 -29.87 -8.03 -41.98
CA PHE A 1079 -28.90 -8.57 -41.04
C PHE A 1079 -28.31 -9.90 -41.51
N VAL A 1080 -29.11 -10.74 -42.18
CA VAL A 1080 -28.59 -11.95 -42.84
C VAL A 1080 -27.62 -11.58 -43.97
N ASP A 1081 -27.97 -10.60 -44.81
CA ASP A 1081 -27.04 -10.09 -45.84
C ASP A 1081 -25.77 -9.51 -45.21
N LEU A 1082 -25.84 -8.83 -44.06
CA LEU A 1082 -24.67 -8.37 -43.31
C LEU A 1082 -23.77 -9.55 -42.91
N LEU A 1083 -24.32 -10.60 -42.31
CA LEU A 1083 -23.53 -11.75 -41.88
C LEU A 1083 -22.92 -12.48 -43.07
N ARG A 1084 -23.68 -12.72 -44.15
CA ARG A 1084 -23.19 -13.46 -45.33
C ARG A 1084 -22.19 -12.67 -46.17
N ASP A 1085 -22.41 -11.36 -46.34
CA ASP A 1085 -21.70 -10.57 -47.35
C ASP A 1085 -20.67 -9.59 -46.75
N SER A 1086 -20.54 -9.50 -45.42
CA SER A 1086 -19.51 -8.64 -44.78
C SER A 1086 -18.07 -9.09 -44.99
N GLY A 1087 -17.86 -10.33 -45.45
CA GLY A 1087 -16.54 -10.97 -45.55
C GLY A 1087 -15.93 -11.37 -44.21
N ALA A 1088 -16.66 -11.19 -43.09
CA ALA A 1088 -16.19 -11.52 -41.75
C ALA A 1088 -16.58 -12.93 -41.27
N PHE A 1089 -17.52 -13.58 -41.97
CA PHE A 1089 -18.08 -14.88 -41.62
C PHE A 1089 -18.10 -15.83 -42.82
N THR A 1090 -17.89 -17.11 -42.54
CA THR A 1090 -18.25 -18.20 -43.46
C THR A 1090 -19.78 -18.37 -43.53
N PRO A 1091 -20.32 -18.98 -44.59
CA PRO A 1091 -21.76 -19.29 -44.66
C PRO A 1091 -22.25 -20.08 -43.44
N GLU A 1092 -21.45 -21.03 -42.96
CA GLU A 1092 -21.76 -21.85 -41.79
C GLU A 1092 -21.81 -21.01 -40.50
N GLU A 1093 -20.83 -20.13 -40.28
CA GLU A 1093 -20.84 -19.20 -39.13
C GLU A 1093 -22.03 -18.24 -39.20
N ALA A 1094 -22.34 -17.69 -40.38
CA ALA A 1094 -23.46 -16.78 -40.57
C ALA A 1094 -24.80 -17.44 -40.23
N ASP A 1095 -25.02 -18.66 -40.71
CA ASP A 1095 -26.22 -19.45 -40.43
C ASP A 1095 -26.31 -19.85 -38.95
N GLU A 1096 -25.18 -20.19 -38.32
CA GLU A 1096 -25.12 -20.47 -36.89
C GLU A 1096 -25.53 -19.25 -36.06
N TYR A 1097 -25.01 -18.06 -36.37
CA TYR A 1097 -25.36 -16.82 -35.65
C TYR A 1097 -26.85 -16.47 -35.74
N ILE A 1098 -27.49 -16.73 -36.88
CA ILE A 1098 -28.94 -16.59 -37.00
C ILE A 1098 -29.64 -17.64 -36.14
N LYS A 1099 -29.24 -18.91 -36.23
CA LYS A 1099 -29.88 -20.02 -35.50
C LYS A 1099 -29.81 -19.87 -33.98
N ILE A 1100 -28.73 -19.31 -33.43
CA ILE A 1100 -28.59 -19.09 -31.98
C ILE A 1100 -29.33 -17.83 -31.48
N GLY A 1101 -30.03 -17.11 -32.35
CA GLY A 1101 -30.95 -16.03 -31.97
C GLY A 1101 -30.31 -14.65 -31.84
N THR A 1102 -29.27 -14.34 -32.62
CA THR A 1102 -28.61 -13.02 -32.60
C THR A 1102 -29.59 -11.87 -32.81
N LEU A 1103 -30.58 -12.04 -33.70
CA LEU A 1103 -31.61 -11.05 -33.99
C LEU A 1103 -32.53 -10.78 -32.79
N ASN A 1104 -32.90 -11.83 -32.05
CA ASN A 1104 -33.62 -11.68 -30.77
C ASN A 1104 -32.77 -10.89 -29.77
N GLY A 1105 -31.46 -11.16 -29.70
CA GLY A 1105 -30.52 -10.39 -28.90
C GLY A 1105 -30.53 -8.90 -29.22
N LEU A 1106 -30.48 -8.53 -30.51
CA LEU A 1106 -30.54 -7.13 -30.94
C LEU A 1106 -31.85 -6.46 -30.56
N PHE A 1107 -32.98 -7.15 -30.75
CA PHE A 1107 -34.28 -6.63 -30.36
C PHE A 1107 -34.38 -6.41 -28.85
N VAL A 1108 -33.92 -7.38 -28.03
CA VAL A 1108 -33.87 -7.27 -26.57
C VAL A 1108 -32.98 -6.10 -26.13
N LEU A 1109 -31.79 -5.97 -26.70
CA LEU A 1109 -30.84 -4.90 -26.37
C LEU A 1109 -31.42 -3.52 -26.73
N GLY A 1110 -31.97 -3.37 -27.94
CA GLY A 1110 -32.63 -2.13 -28.35
C GLY A 1110 -33.82 -1.80 -27.46
N ARG A 1111 -34.76 -2.74 -27.30
CA ARG A 1111 -36.01 -2.54 -26.54
C ARG A 1111 -35.79 -2.21 -25.07
N SER A 1112 -34.70 -2.68 -24.48
CA SER A 1112 -34.31 -2.36 -23.12
C SER A 1112 -34.19 -0.84 -22.89
N ILE A 1113 -33.76 -0.09 -23.91
CA ILE A 1113 -33.65 1.38 -23.86
C ILE A 1113 -35.03 2.02 -23.57
N GLY A 1114 -36.06 1.63 -24.32
CA GLY A 1114 -37.43 2.11 -24.13
C GLY A 1114 -38.03 1.70 -22.80
N PHE A 1115 -37.82 0.46 -22.37
CA PHE A 1115 -38.35 -0.04 -21.09
C PHE A 1115 -37.73 0.68 -19.90
N ILE A 1116 -36.42 0.93 -19.91
CA ILE A 1116 -35.76 1.80 -18.91
C ILE A 1116 -36.39 3.20 -18.95
N GLY A 1117 -36.62 3.76 -20.14
CA GLY A 1117 -37.32 5.03 -20.32
C GLY A 1117 -38.69 5.05 -19.65
N HIS A 1118 -39.51 4.02 -19.85
CA HIS A 1118 -40.81 3.88 -19.20
C HIS A 1118 -40.71 3.74 -17.69
N HIS A 1119 -39.74 3.00 -17.14
CA HIS A 1119 -39.53 2.94 -15.69
C HIS A 1119 -39.24 4.32 -15.10
N LEU A 1120 -38.28 5.04 -15.68
CA LEU A 1120 -37.88 6.37 -15.21
C LEU A 1120 -39.03 7.36 -15.34
N ASP A 1121 -39.80 7.29 -16.42
CA ASP A 1121 -40.98 8.11 -16.64
C ASP A 1121 -42.05 7.87 -15.56
N GLN A 1122 -42.39 6.62 -15.26
CA GLN A 1122 -43.39 6.31 -14.23
C GLN A 1122 -42.94 6.71 -12.81
N LYS A 1123 -41.64 6.56 -12.49
CA LYS A 1123 -41.09 7.07 -11.22
C LYS A 1123 -41.18 8.60 -11.15
N ARG A 1124 -40.85 9.29 -12.24
CA ARG A 1124 -40.95 10.76 -12.35
C ARG A 1124 -42.40 11.25 -12.21
N LEU A 1125 -43.34 10.55 -12.84
CA LEU A 1125 -44.78 10.83 -12.77
C LEU A 1125 -45.38 10.50 -11.39
N ARG A 1126 -44.64 9.82 -10.50
CA ARG A 1126 -45.13 9.33 -9.20
C ARG A 1126 -46.42 8.50 -9.37
N ALA A 1127 -46.50 7.71 -10.43
CA ALA A 1127 -47.71 6.99 -10.79
C ALA A 1127 -48.08 5.95 -9.68
N PRO A 1128 -49.33 5.94 -9.19
CA PRO A 1128 -49.75 5.04 -8.12
C PRO A 1128 -49.88 3.59 -8.59
N LEU A 1129 -49.99 2.65 -7.65
CA LEU A 1129 -50.21 1.23 -7.93
C LEU A 1129 -51.33 1.03 -8.97
N TYR A 1130 -51.05 0.21 -9.99
CA TYR A 1130 -52.04 -0.17 -10.98
C TYR A 1130 -52.82 -1.40 -10.52
N ARG A 1131 -54.16 -1.31 -10.55
CA ARG A 1131 -55.07 -2.45 -10.44
C ARG A 1131 -55.92 -2.48 -11.69
N HIS A 1132 -55.99 -3.64 -12.34
CA HIS A 1132 -56.77 -3.77 -13.56
C HIS A 1132 -58.28 -3.62 -13.24
N PRO A 1133 -59.03 -2.84 -14.03
CA PRO A 1133 -60.47 -2.67 -13.84
C PRO A 1133 -61.24 -4.01 -13.94
N ALA A 1134 -62.28 -4.20 -13.13
CA ALA A 1134 -63.01 -5.47 -13.08
C ALA A 1134 -63.95 -5.66 -14.29
N ASP A 1135 -64.39 -4.56 -14.90
CA ASP A 1135 -65.21 -4.50 -16.11
C ASP A 1135 -64.45 -4.94 -17.38
N ASP A 1136 -63.11 -4.95 -17.35
CA ASP A 1136 -62.25 -5.47 -18.42
C ASP A 1136 -61.91 -6.97 -18.22
N ILE A 1137 -62.48 -7.61 -17.19
CA ILE A 1137 -62.25 -9.03 -16.85
C ILE A 1137 -63.55 -9.81 -17.00
N PHE A 1138 -63.59 -10.74 -17.94
CA PHE A 1138 -64.65 -11.75 -18.00
C PHE A 1138 -64.42 -12.83 -16.93
N ILE A 1139 -65.17 -12.76 -15.83
CA ILE A 1139 -65.11 -13.74 -14.74
C ILE A 1139 -66.16 -14.84 -14.98
N ASN A 1140 -65.73 -15.97 -15.55
CA ASN A 1140 -66.55 -17.19 -15.59
C ASN A 1140 -66.27 -18.04 -14.35
N MET A 1141 -66.97 -17.79 -13.24
CA MET A 1141 -66.89 -18.67 -12.08
C MET A 1141 -67.63 -19.97 -12.39
N ALA A 1142 -66.90 -21.07 -12.55
CA ALA A 1142 -67.51 -22.40 -12.66
C ALA A 1142 -68.36 -22.67 -11.41
N ASP A 1143 -69.54 -23.26 -11.61
CA ASP A 1143 -70.56 -23.45 -10.58
C ASP A 1143 -70.01 -24.22 -9.36
N VAL A 1144 -70.32 -23.74 -8.16
CA VAL A 1144 -69.68 -24.11 -6.87
C VAL A 1144 -70.13 -25.50 -6.35
N ALA A 1145 -70.58 -26.39 -7.24
CA ALA A 1145 -71.08 -27.73 -6.91
C ALA A 1145 -69.97 -28.80 -6.75
N GLN A 1146 -68.68 -28.46 -6.86
CA GLN A 1146 -67.59 -29.37 -6.49
C GLN A 1146 -67.08 -29.04 -5.07
N PRO A 1147 -67.11 -30.01 -4.12
CA PRO A 1147 -66.80 -29.73 -2.73
C PRO A 1147 -65.29 -29.51 -2.55
N ARG A 1148 -64.87 -28.26 -2.32
CA ARG A 1148 -63.62 -27.94 -1.63
C ARG A 1148 -63.86 -26.96 -0.48
N VAL A 1149 -64.07 -27.59 0.68
CA VAL A 1149 -63.66 -27.19 2.03
C VAL A 1149 -63.64 -25.68 2.31
N LEU A 1150 -64.76 -25.21 2.86
CA LEU A 1150 -64.78 -24.12 3.83
C LEU A 1150 -63.95 -24.51 5.06
N GLY A 1151 -62.76 -23.93 5.19
CA GLY A 1151 -62.09 -23.76 6.49
C GLY A 1151 -62.53 -22.42 7.08
N ARG A 1152 -63.37 -22.47 8.10
CA ARG A 1152 -63.85 -21.32 8.90
C ARG A 1152 -62.67 -20.51 9.45
N MET A 1153 -62.73 -19.18 9.35
CA MET A 1153 -62.08 -18.30 10.31
C MET A 1153 -62.97 -18.24 11.56
N SER A 1154 -62.42 -18.71 12.68
CA SER A 1154 -62.73 -18.27 14.04
C SER A 1154 -61.47 -17.64 14.61
#